data_AF-A0A1Q3XTR2-F1
#
_entry.id   AF-A0A1Q3XTR2-F1
#
_cell.length_a   1.000
_cell.length_b   1.000
_cell.length_c   1.000
_cell.angle_alpha   90.00
_cell.angle_beta   90.00
_cell.angle_gamma   90.00
#
_symmetry.space_group_name_H-M   'P 1'
#
loop_
_entity.id
_entity.type
_entity.pdbx_description
1 polymer ?
#
loop_
_entity_poly.entity_id
_entity_poly.type
_entity_poly.pdbx_seq_one_letter_code
_entity_poly.pdbx_strand_id
1 'polypeptide(L)'
;MRDAIDRAIAANPTPSGYVARLESHPALFAVYLAWHVMHGMGQGGKFSLYPHVRKALGMCDELGHGEREPLWRAFRRSLLNLGLEPSPRTSGPHFMADEYVRQAGVPLPFVDDLAERMLVFAKRVGLPDDDDPEGIATWQAALDVRLGPPFSQTARDALKLDRLGYYTRTFLRVYANGGQNVEAGNALEKAMAQAFDRSGTTAIRRAVLPRVVFLDGCLGVFFPGGEEQEWSVKVDGATRMYRTEAEDRFIPLGKVLPGKVEAHCVSTGQKMQASLWEDEKSNRMLLFADTGRLAARGQLGQGEPLILPPGAYSVLSRFAPADHEVEELSEDPRLFLFRLQLGPGEVGAIRNGPACLEIQAEATPLITWKGDVQASKEGVEFLFGTVGMEVQLPADWIGHGEYELTLNPGESGQSQVVPLDLGEEGRCTVSVSDLAALSGWKPGLMRVVSELRRTGEARILMRAASLFWLGLQEINRGLRFRCSEWPENLKLEVGENLERKGDDLAVKDASARGVRLVFGLSQARLQSLTWNVPGVFVEVESIAEGGISSRSRRALGSTETVSLISDKQIVVIASDPGYLRLGDWSQRVDFSRQPAKLLPASFLASRLTPQSSILIYENELTGTSLDLLRLTQPHEASGFSAQYRGGQFVMRLHVSEPLDATAVRAVSLTSDDDDMFTLQANADELINTRFGQARLMVVDGSEGGYVAYVYLNLDYWPAGAWLFNIDAQIKGIWGHVQNSRQDAFAAGLLWGEAGQPLLPREWLAQVTELDDKSKCALLKRIHAALQGCYAQEAWLEISWLGDAWRAFTQKWSGREGEALPTLADMVAMRPPEDASPSWLPQVAVSAELPGLFAQPADAYRVVNENPHPLIRAMRAVASVSAEYPFVFGDLLHTSAAAGFRNFPAIARGAKPEGFRCDAYTAALINTDAPESHYRLSDDAFMPGPGDYLGPIHYRHALRALEDAYDRSLAGNDIHRGQALGLCQEFHRRHPALDVRGTPGHFCACAPHLTPWPYPSDDGVSADDAQRFENLATMAHLIAWMAYVCRMEVREPGVLDDFLASFRDESATKASMAYLLQLGEGLFGFYLLLWELALKAELD
;
A
#
# COMPACT_ATOMS: atom_id res chain seq x y z
N MET A 1 -49.93 -26.88 24.83
CA MET A 1 -49.32 -25.62 25.35
C MET A 1 -49.91 -24.40 24.64
N ARG A 2 -49.90 -24.35 23.30
CA ARG A 2 -50.53 -23.27 22.50
C ARG A 2 -51.99 -22.96 22.87
N ASP A 3 -52.84 -23.98 22.92
CA ASP A 3 -54.26 -23.84 23.32
C ASP A 3 -54.45 -23.31 24.76
N ALA A 4 -53.45 -23.45 25.63
CA ALA A 4 -53.49 -22.90 26.99
C ALA A 4 -53.12 -21.42 27.00
N ILE A 5 -52.14 -21.01 26.17
CA ILE A 5 -51.77 -19.61 25.95
C ILE A 5 -52.95 -18.86 25.30
N ASP A 6 -53.54 -19.43 24.25
CA ASP A 6 -54.67 -18.82 23.52
C ASP A 6 -55.89 -18.63 24.46
N ARG A 7 -56.20 -19.62 25.31
CA ARG A 7 -57.24 -19.48 26.35
C ARG A 7 -56.90 -18.44 27.41
N ALA A 8 -55.63 -18.33 27.81
CA ALA A 8 -55.20 -17.35 28.80
C ALA A 8 -55.23 -15.91 28.26
N ILE A 9 -54.98 -15.72 26.96
CA ILE A 9 -55.09 -14.43 26.25
C ILE A 9 -56.57 -14.07 26.06
N ALA A 10 -57.40 -15.02 25.61
CA ALA A 10 -58.84 -14.79 25.42
C ALA A 10 -59.57 -14.39 26.72
N ALA A 11 -59.05 -14.77 27.89
CA ALA A 11 -59.59 -14.37 29.19
C ALA A 11 -59.37 -12.88 29.53
N ASN A 12 -58.35 -12.23 28.94
CA ASN A 12 -58.11 -10.79 29.09
C ASN A 12 -57.31 -10.24 27.88
N PRO A 13 -57.99 -10.02 26.73
CA PRO A 13 -57.34 -9.60 25.49
C PRO A 13 -57.04 -8.09 25.50
N THR A 14 -56.22 -7.64 26.43
CA THR A 14 -55.79 -6.24 26.59
C THR A 14 -54.28 -6.14 26.74
N PRO A 15 -53.66 -4.99 26.44
CA PRO A 15 -52.21 -4.79 26.62
C PRO A 15 -51.80 -4.98 28.08
N SER A 16 -52.58 -4.47 29.04
CA SER A 16 -52.34 -4.64 30.47
C SER A 16 -52.49 -6.10 30.91
N GLY A 17 -53.47 -6.83 30.36
CA GLY A 17 -53.61 -8.27 30.54
C GLY A 17 -52.38 -9.03 30.07
N TYR A 18 -51.84 -8.68 28.90
CA TYR A 18 -50.64 -9.30 28.36
C TYR A 18 -49.38 -8.96 29.15
N VAL A 19 -49.24 -7.72 29.63
CA VAL A 19 -48.15 -7.30 30.55
C VAL A 19 -48.12 -8.17 31.81
N ALA A 20 -49.26 -8.39 32.46
CA ALA A 20 -49.33 -9.26 33.64
C ALA A 20 -48.94 -10.73 33.33
N ARG A 21 -49.18 -11.19 32.09
CA ARG A 21 -48.75 -12.52 31.63
C ARG A 21 -47.26 -12.60 31.34
N LEU A 22 -46.66 -11.55 30.76
CA LEU A 22 -45.22 -11.42 30.60
C LEU A 22 -44.50 -11.43 31.95
N GLU A 23 -45.05 -10.75 32.96
CA GLU A 23 -44.45 -10.72 34.31
C GLU A 23 -44.55 -12.07 35.03
N SER A 24 -45.67 -12.79 34.90
CA SER A 24 -45.88 -14.07 35.60
C SER A 24 -45.29 -15.28 34.87
N HIS A 25 -45.27 -15.28 33.53
CA HIS A 25 -44.84 -16.40 32.70
C HIS A 25 -43.99 -15.91 31.50
N PRO A 26 -42.84 -15.26 31.76
CA PRO A 26 -42.08 -14.52 30.75
C PRO A 26 -41.71 -15.37 29.54
N ALA A 27 -41.21 -16.61 29.74
CA ALA A 27 -40.79 -17.48 28.64
C ALA A 27 -41.92 -17.78 27.65
N LEU A 28 -43.11 -18.12 28.15
CA LEU A 28 -44.24 -18.53 27.32
C LEU A 28 -44.75 -17.38 26.47
N PHE A 29 -44.94 -16.21 27.09
CA PHE A 29 -45.56 -15.07 26.42
C PHE A 29 -44.56 -14.27 25.58
N ALA A 30 -43.28 -14.19 25.96
CA ALA A 30 -42.26 -13.56 25.13
C ALA A 30 -42.03 -14.37 23.83
N VAL A 31 -41.90 -15.70 23.93
CA VAL A 31 -41.74 -16.57 22.76
C VAL A 31 -43.00 -16.55 21.89
N TYR A 32 -44.19 -16.56 22.49
CA TYR A 32 -45.45 -16.49 21.73
C TYR A 32 -45.58 -15.18 20.94
N LEU A 33 -45.20 -14.04 21.54
CA LEU A 33 -45.20 -12.75 20.86
C LEU A 33 -44.18 -12.72 19.70
N ALA A 34 -42.94 -13.12 19.96
CA ALA A 34 -41.88 -13.19 18.95
C ALA A 34 -42.27 -14.15 17.80
N TRP A 35 -42.92 -15.28 18.10
CA TRP A 35 -43.42 -16.23 17.11
C TRP A 35 -44.43 -15.59 16.14
N HIS A 36 -45.39 -14.79 16.64
CA HIS A 36 -46.37 -14.12 15.78
C HIS A 36 -45.74 -13.04 14.91
N VAL A 37 -44.74 -12.32 15.44
CA VAL A 37 -43.95 -11.36 14.67
C VAL A 37 -43.17 -12.09 13.57
N MET A 38 -42.39 -13.11 13.93
CA MET A 38 -41.58 -13.92 13.00
C MET A 38 -42.41 -14.54 11.86
N HIS A 39 -43.59 -15.09 12.17
CA HIS A 39 -44.43 -15.73 11.14
C HIS A 39 -45.27 -14.76 10.31
N GLY A 40 -45.70 -13.64 10.89
CA GLY A 40 -46.57 -12.70 10.21
C GLY A 40 -45.81 -11.69 9.34
N MET A 41 -44.65 -11.26 9.80
CA MET A 41 -43.88 -10.19 9.18
C MET A 41 -43.26 -10.68 7.86
N GLY A 42 -43.53 -9.96 6.76
CA GLY A 42 -43.04 -10.29 5.42
C GLY A 42 -44.03 -11.07 4.53
N GLN A 43 -45.10 -11.67 5.08
CA GLN A 43 -46.09 -12.43 4.27
C GLN A 43 -46.84 -11.58 3.23
N GLY A 44 -46.95 -10.26 3.45
CA GLY A 44 -47.65 -9.33 2.56
C GLY A 44 -46.76 -8.43 1.72
N GLY A 45 -45.43 -8.66 1.69
CA GLY A 45 -44.46 -7.80 0.99
C GLY A 45 -44.32 -6.38 1.54
N LYS A 46 -44.94 -6.07 2.69
CA LYS A 46 -44.88 -4.78 3.38
C LYS A 46 -44.46 -4.98 4.85
N PHE A 47 -43.79 -3.98 5.41
CA PHE A 47 -43.41 -3.96 6.83
C PHE A 47 -44.63 -3.56 7.69
N SER A 48 -45.21 -4.51 8.43
CA SER A 48 -46.39 -4.26 9.26
C SER A 48 -46.30 -4.97 10.62
N LEU A 49 -45.51 -4.43 11.56
CA LEU A 49 -45.26 -5.05 12.87
C LEU A 49 -46.51 -5.14 13.78
N TYR A 50 -47.16 -4.01 14.05
CA TYR A 50 -48.22 -3.92 15.06
C TYR A 50 -49.48 -4.75 14.78
N PRO A 51 -49.90 -5.01 13.52
CA PRO A 51 -50.95 -5.98 13.22
C PRO A 51 -50.67 -7.39 13.77
N HIS A 52 -49.40 -7.82 13.81
CA HIS A 52 -49.01 -9.12 14.33
C HIS A 52 -48.91 -9.13 15.86
N VAL A 53 -48.43 -8.03 16.45
CA VAL A 53 -48.51 -7.81 17.91
C VAL A 53 -49.97 -7.83 18.37
N ARG A 54 -50.85 -7.11 17.68
CA ARG A 54 -52.31 -7.11 17.93
C ARG A 54 -52.90 -8.51 17.87
N LYS A 55 -52.52 -9.30 16.86
CA LYS A 55 -52.96 -10.70 16.71
C LYS A 55 -52.48 -11.57 17.88
N ALA A 56 -51.24 -11.37 18.34
CA ALA A 56 -50.70 -12.08 19.51
C ALA A 56 -51.42 -11.70 20.82
N LEU A 57 -51.91 -10.47 20.93
CA LEU A 57 -52.68 -10.00 22.09
C LEU A 57 -54.16 -10.41 22.05
N GLY A 58 -54.63 -11.00 20.94
CA GLY A 58 -56.04 -11.36 20.78
C GLY A 58 -56.98 -10.16 20.63
N MET A 59 -56.45 -9.00 20.23
CA MET A 59 -57.19 -7.73 20.15
C MET A 59 -57.79 -7.49 18.76
N CYS A 60 -58.91 -6.77 18.71
CA CYS A 60 -59.50 -6.27 17.46
C CYS A 60 -59.07 -4.83 17.14
N ASP A 61 -58.86 -4.00 18.17
CA ASP A 61 -58.51 -2.58 18.04
C ASP A 61 -57.00 -2.34 17.86
N GLU A 62 -56.62 -1.17 17.33
CA GLU A 62 -55.21 -0.79 17.18
C GLU A 62 -54.59 -0.33 18.51
N LEU A 63 -53.33 -0.73 18.73
CA LEU A 63 -52.55 -0.31 19.90
C LEU A 63 -52.21 1.19 19.84
N GLY A 64 -52.66 1.95 20.84
CA GLY A 64 -52.29 3.36 21.02
C GLY A 64 -50.85 3.55 21.49
N HIS A 65 -50.27 4.74 21.31
CA HIS A 65 -48.89 5.01 21.74
C HIS A 65 -48.67 4.79 23.24
N GLY A 66 -49.63 5.22 24.09
CA GLY A 66 -49.59 5.02 25.54
C GLY A 66 -49.72 3.56 26.01
N GLU A 67 -50.12 2.63 25.13
CA GLU A 67 -50.21 1.20 25.43
C GLU A 67 -48.97 0.43 24.94
N ARG A 68 -48.32 0.93 23.88
CA ARG A 68 -47.12 0.31 23.28
C ARG A 68 -45.93 0.35 24.22
N GLU A 69 -45.72 1.47 24.93
CA GLU A 69 -44.56 1.64 25.80
C GLU A 69 -44.62 0.73 27.05
N PRO A 70 -45.72 0.64 27.81
CA PRO A 70 -45.83 -0.34 28.91
C PRO A 70 -45.64 -1.79 28.45
N LEU A 71 -46.22 -2.16 27.30
CA LEU A 71 -46.04 -3.49 26.71
C LEU A 71 -44.58 -3.77 26.35
N TRP A 72 -43.91 -2.81 25.70
CA TRP A 72 -42.49 -2.92 25.36
C TRP A 72 -41.61 -3.04 26.62
N ARG A 73 -41.83 -2.22 27.66
CA ARG A 73 -41.08 -2.32 28.92
C ARG A 73 -41.24 -3.68 29.59
N ALA A 74 -42.47 -4.22 29.62
CA ALA A 74 -42.73 -5.55 30.18
C ALA A 74 -42.09 -6.68 29.35
N PHE A 75 -42.13 -6.55 28.02
CA PHE A 75 -41.45 -7.47 27.11
C PHE A 75 -39.94 -7.44 27.33
N ARG A 76 -39.32 -6.25 27.34
CA ARG A 76 -37.88 -6.05 27.61
C ARG A 76 -37.46 -6.64 28.95
N ARG A 77 -38.20 -6.38 30.03
CA ARG A 77 -37.93 -6.98 31.35
C ARG A 77 -38.01 -8.51 31.32
N SER A 78 -38.96 -9.06 30.55
CA SER A 78 -39.07 -10.50 30.36
C SER A 78 -37.84 -11.06 29.63
N LEU A 79 -37.33 -10.36 28.61
CA LEU A 79 -36.09 -10.76 27.92
C LEU A 79 -34.90 -10.81 28.88
N LEU A 80 -34.71 -9.75 29.67
CA LEU A 80 -33.63 -9.68 30.67
C LEU A 80 -33.71 -10.82 31.69
N ASN A 81 -34.90 -11.11 32.23
CA ASN A 81 -35.11 -12.23 33.17
C ASN A 81 -34.76 -13.60 32.54
N LEU A 82 -35.04 -13.75 31.24
CA LEU A 82 -34.78 -14.96 30.48
C LEU A 82 -33.34 -15.06 29.95
N GLY A 83 -32.46 -14.09 30.22
CA GLY A 83 -31.10 -14.05 29.66
C GLY A 83 -31.07 -13.75 28.16
N LEU A 84 -32.18 -13.25 27.59
CA LEU A 84 -32.24 -12.84 26.19
C LEU A 84 -31.75 -11.40 26.06
N GLU A 85 -30.84 -11.17 25.11
CA GLU A 85 -30.28 -9.85 24.83
C GLU A 85 -31.36 -8.90 24.28
N PRO A 86 -31.69 -7.79 24.98
CA PRO A 86 -32.67 -6.83 24.51
C PRO A 86 -32.09 -5.87 23.45
N SER A 87 -32.93 -5.01 22.88
CA SER A 87 -32.52 -3.99 21.91
C SER A 87 -31.56 -2.98 22.55
N PRO A 88 -30.48 -2.58 21.85
CA PRO A 88 -29.55 -1.56 22.33
C PRO A 88 -30.18 -0.16 22.44
N ARG A 89 -31.23 0.10 21.67
CA ARG A 89 -31.91 1.40 21.60
C ARG A 89 -33.13 1.38 22.52
N THR A 90 -33.17 2.32 23.47
CA THR A 90 -34.27 2.48 24.45
C THR A 90 -35.08 3.76 24.27
N SER A 91 -34.70 4.59 23.29
CA SER A 91 -35.35 5.87 22.96
C SER A 91 -35.15 6.22 21.47
N GLY A 92 -35.82 7.29 21.01
CA GLY A 92 -35.74 7.79 19.64
C GLY A 92 -36.74 7.13 18.67
N PRO A 93 -36.57 7.29 17.35
CA PRO A 93 -37.47 6.69 16.38
C PRO A 93 -37.34 5.15 16.36
N HIS A 94 -38.48 4.46 16.31
CA HIS A 94 -38.60 3.01 16.11
C HIS A 94 -38.02 2.06 17.17
N PHE A 95 -37.43 2.54 18.26
CA PHE A 95 -36.77 1.68 19.27
C PHE A 95 -37.64 0.52 19.82
N MET A 96 -38.94 0.75 20.05
CA MET A 96 -39.88 -0.30 20.48
C MET A 96 -40.07 -1.38 19.41
N ALA A 97 -40.08 -0.99 18.14
CA ALA A 97 -40.24 -1.92 17.02
C ALA A 97 -38.98 -2.77 16.85
N ASP A 98 -37.80 -2.15 16.95
CA ASP A 98 -36.50 -2.80 16.84
C ASP A 98 -36.36 -3.94 17.87
N GLU A 99 -36.90 -3.79 19.09
CA GLU A 99 -36.94 -4.83 20.12
C GLU A 99 -37.69 -6.09 19.65
N TYR A 100 -38.91 -5.94 19.12
CA TYR A 100 -39.69 -7.09 18.65
C TYR A 100 -39.07 -7.76 17.42
N VAL A 101 -38.52 -6.96 16.49
CA VAL A 101 -37.88 -7.48 15.27
C VAL A 101 -36.57 -8.22 15.60
N ARG A 102 -35.76 -7.69 16.52
CA ARG A 102 -34.53 -8.35 17.00
C ARG A 102 -34.83 -9.73 17.57
N GLN A 103 -35.85 -9.86 18.42
CA GLN A 103 -36.21 -11.16 19.00
C GLN A 103 -36.86 -12.12 18.00
N ALA A 104 -37.50 -11.61 16.95
CA ALA A 104 -38.05 -12.44 15.89
C ALA A 104 -36.96 -13.02 14.96
N GLY A 105 -35.85 -12.30 14.79
CA GLY A 105 -34.71 -12.73 13.96
C GLY A 105 -35.05 -12.86 12.47
N VAL A 106 -34.10 -13.41 11.69
CA VAL A 106 -34.31 -13.79 10.29
C VAL A 106 -35.23 -15.02 10.25
N PRO A 107 -36.40 -14.95 9.58
CA PRO A 107 -37.28 -16.10 9.48
C PRO A 107 -36.60 -17.26 8.72
N LEU A 108 -36.75 -18.49 9.25
CA LEU A 108 -36.14 -19.71 8.67
C LEU A 108 -36.34 -19.88 7.15
N PRO A 109 -37.49 -19.54 6.53
CA PRO A 109 -37.67 -19.64 5.08
C PRO A 109 -36.78 -18.74 4.21
N PHE A 110 -36.05 -17.79 4.81
CA PHE A 110 -35.12 -16.90 4.09
C PHE A 110 -33.65 -17.22 4.38
N VAL A 111 -33.36 -18.21 5.23
CA VAL A 111 -31.99 -18.53 5.67
C VAL A 111 -31.18 -19.19 4.57
N ASP A 112 -31.80 -20.03 3.75
CA ASP A 112 -31.16 -20.67 2.60
C ASP A 112 -30.77 -19.64 1.52
N ASP A 113 -31.68 -18.73 1.16
CA ASP A 113 -31.40 -17.60 0.27
C ASP A 113 -30.33 -16.66 0.86
N LEU A 114 -30.36 -16.40 2.18
CA LEU A 114 -29.31 -15.64 2.85
C LEU A 114 -27.95 -16.34 2.75
N ALA A 115 -27.88 -17.65 2.99
CA ALA A 115 -26.64 -18.43 2.92
C ALA A 115 -26.08 -18.49 1.48
N GLU A 116 -26.95 -18.60 0.47
CA GLU A 116 -26.54 -18.55 -0.94
C GLU A 116 -25.93 -17.18 -1.29
N ARG A 117 -26.56 -16.09 -0.84
CA ARG A 117 -26.01 -14.73 -1.01
C ARG A 117 -24.72 -14.50 -0.24
N MET A 118 -24.62 -15.03 0.98
CA MET A 118 -23.38 -15.02 1.77
C MET A 118 -22.26 -15.75 1.05
N LEU A 119 -22.54 -16.92 0.44
CA LEU A 119 -21.54 -17.70 -0.30
C LEU A 119 -21.09 -16.99 -1.58
N VAL A 120 -22.01 -16.43 -2.36
CA VAL A 120 -21.68 -15.61 -3.55
C VAL A 120 -20.87 -14.38 -3.16
N PHE A 121 -21.25 -13.71 -2.07
CA PHE A 121 -20.52 -12.56 -1.55
C PHE A 121 -19.12 -12.94 -1.06
N ALA A 122 -18.99 -14.06 -0.33
CA ALA A 122 -17.73 -14.60 0.17
C ALA A 122 -16.78 -15.00 -0.97
N LYS A 123 -17.27 -15.67 -2.03
CA LYS A 123 -16.45 -15.99 -3.21
C LYS A 123 -15.85 -14.75 -3.88
N ARG A 124 -16.52 -13.60 -3.76
CA ARG A 124 -16.07 -12.33 -4.36
C ARG A 124 -15.15 -11.53 -3.43
N VAL A 125 -15.57 -11.31 -2.19
CA VAL A 125 -14.94 -10.40 -1.23
C VAL A 125 -14.00 -11.11 -0.26
N GLY A 126 -14.17 -12.41 -0.06
CA GLY A 126 -13.52 -13.22 0.98
C GLY A 126 -14.39 -13.38 2.24
N LEU A 127 -13.90 -14.17 3.20
CA LEU A 127 -14.53 -14.40 4.50
C LEU A 127 -13.88 -13.57 5.61
N PRO A 128 -14.66 -12.97 6.53
CA PRO A 128 -14.10 -12.34 7.72
C PRO A 128 -13.61 -13.40 8.71
N ASP A 129 -12.68 -13.02 9.59
CA ASP A 129 -12.18 -13.90 10.64
C ASP A 129 -13.21 -14.04 11.77
N ASP A 130 -13.47 -15.26 12.27
CA ASP A 130 -14.43 -15.43 13.39
C ASP A 130 -13.93 -14.78 14.68
N ASP A 131 -12.60 -14.66 14.86
CA ASP A 131 -11.99 -14.03 16.04
C ASP A 131 -11.89 -12.50 15.94
N ASP A 132 -12.39 -11.90 14.86
CA ASP A 132 -12.44 -10.45 14.64
C ASP A 132 -13.89 -9.94 14.60
N PRO A 133 -14.47 -9.55 15.77
CA PRO A 133 -15.82 -9.01 15.84
C PRO A 133 -16.04 -7.77 14.94
N GLU A 134 -15.00 -6.95 14.76
CA GLU A 134 -15.10 -5.77 13.89
C GLU A 134 -15.11 -6.14 12.42
N GLY A 135 -14.29 -7.12 12.02
CA GLY A 135 -14.25 -7.69 10.68
C GLY A 135 -15.60 -8.28 10.29
N ILE A 136 -16.24 -9.02 11.21
CA ILE A 136 -17.61 -9.55 11.02
C ILE A 136 -18.62 -8.43 10.81
N ALA A 137 -18.63 -7.40 11.68
CA ALA A 137 -19.55 -6.27 11.56
C ALA A 137 -19.37 -5.52 10.24
N THR A 138 -18.12 -5.35 9.79
CA THR A 138 -17.79 -4.70 8.51
C THR A 138 -18.26 -5.52 7.32
N TRP A 139 -18.03 -6.84 7.35
CA TRP A 139 -18.47 -7.75 6.30
C TRP A 139 -19.99 -7.79 6.18
N GLN A 140 -20.70 -7.82 7.30
CA GLN A 140 -22.16 -7.81 7.33
C GLN A 140 -22.75 -6.49 6.83
N ALA A 141 -22.15 -5.35 7.19
CA ALA A 141 -22.54 -4.05 6.64
C ALA A 141 -22.33 -3.98 5.12
N ALA A 142 -21.23 -4.55 4.60
CA ALA A 142 -20.97 -4.62 3.18
C ALA A 142 -21.92 -5.58 2.45
N LEU A 143 -22.29 -6.70 3.08
CA LEU A 143 -23.32 -7.61 2.58
C LEU A 143 -24.68 -6.91 2.47
N ASP A 144 -25.09 -6.16 3.51
CA ASP A 144 -26.39 -5.48 3.55
C ASP A 144 -26.60 -4.55 2.34
N VAL A 145 -25.57 -3.82 1.92
CA VAL A 145 -25.62 -2.94 0.74
C VAL A 145 -25.98 -3.71 -0.54
N ARG A 146 -25.64 -5.00 -0.62
CA ARG A 146 -25.92 -5.88 -1.76
C ARG A 146 -27.21 -6.69 -1.61
N LEU A 147 -27.82 -6.71 -0.42
CA LEU A 147 -29.12 -7.33 -0.19
C LEU A 147 -30.24 -6.44 -0.76
N GLY A 148 -30.41 -6.50 -2.08
CA GLY A 148 -31.50 -5.85 -2.81
C GLY A 148 -32.65 -6.81 -3.16
N PRO A 149 -33.78 -6.31 -3.70
CA PRO A 149 -34.84 -7.14 -4.26
C PRO A 149 -34.26 -8.18 -5.23
N PRO A 150 -34.70 -9.46 -5.17
CA PRO A 150 -35.90 -9.96 -4.48
C PRO A 150 -35.71 -10.36 -2.99
N PHE A 151 -34.60 -10.03 -2.33
CA PHE A 151 -34.41 -10.38 -0.90
C PHE A 151 -35.41 -9.66 0.02
N SER A 152 -35.87 -10.35 1.07
CA SER A 152 -36.89 -9.83 2.01
C SER A 152 -36.36 -8.64 2.82
N GLN A 153 -37.10 -7.52 2.80
CA GLN A 153 -36.78 -6.34 3.62
C GLN A 153 -36.77 -6.68 5.12
N THR A 154 -37.69 -7.56 5.57
CA THR A 154 -37.75 -8.00 6.97
C THR A 154 -36.52 -8.79 7.39
N ALA A 155 -36.05 -9.72 6.53
CA ALA A 155 -34.83 -10.48 6.80
C ALA A 155 -33.59 -9.56 6.80
N ARG A 156 -33.57 -8.57 5.91
CA ARG A 156 -32.53 -7.55 5.85
C ARG A 156 -32.48 -6.70 7.12
N ASP A 157 -33.63 -6.22 7.60
CA ASP A 157 -33.70 -5.40 8.83
C ASP A 157 -33.33 -6.22 10.08
N ALA A 158 -33.72 -7.50 10.15
CA ALA A 158 -33.28 -8.40 11.22
C ALA A 158 -31.75 -8.62 11.21
N LEU A 159 -31.15 -8.78 10.02
CA LEU A 159 -29.70 -8.88 9.87
C LEU A 159 -29.00 -7.59 10.28
N LYS A 160 -29.55 -6.40 9.97
CA LYS A 160 -28.98 -5.12 10.44
C LYS A 160 -28.95 -4.99 11.96
N LEU A 161 -29.90 -5.62 12.65
CA LEU A 161 -29.98 -5.63 14.10
C LEU A 161 -29.07 -6.70 14.75
N ASP A 162 -28.53 -7.66 13.98
CA ASP A 162 -27.60 -8.70 14.46
C ASP A 162 -26.18 -8.15 14.61
N ARG A 163 -25.93 -7.44 15.72
CA ARG A 163 -24.65 -6.75 15.96
C ARG A 163 -23.48 -7.68 16.29
N LEU A 164 -23.76 -8.85 16.85
CA LEU A 164 -22.75 -9.86 17.18
C LEU A 164 -22.43 -10.77 15.99
N GLY A 165 -23.09 -10.55 14.85
CA GLY A 165 -22.94 -11.31 13.62
C GLY A 165 -23.27 -12.79 13.79
N TYR A 166 -24.28 -13.12 14.61
CA TYR A 166 -24.71 -14.49 14.87
C TYR A 166 -24.93 -15.29 13.58
N TYR A 167 -25.58 -14.71 12.57
CA TYR A 167 -25.81 -15.40 11.30
C TYR A 167 -24.51 -15.59 10.50
N THR A 168 -23.67 -14.54 10.44
CA THR A 168 -22.36 -14.59 9.77
C THR A 168 -21.44 -15.64 10.40
N ARG A 169 -21.39 -15.71 11.73
CA ARG A 169 -20.59 -16.69 12.47
C ARG A 169 -21.10 -18.11 12.31
N THR A 170 -22.42 -18.29 12.30
CA THR A 170 -23.02 -19.61 12.02
C THR A 170 -22.62 -20.08 10.61
N PHE A 171 -22.65 -19.17 9.62
CA PHE A 171 -22.19 -19.45 8.27
C PHE A 171 -20.68 -19.80 8.22
N LEU A 172 -19.81 -19.06 8.92
CA LEU A 172 -18.39 -19.37 9.05
C LEU A 172 -18.15 -20.75 9.68
N ARG A 173 -18.92 -21.11 10.71
CA ARG A 173 -18.83 -22.42 11.36
C ARG A 173 -19.21 -23.57 10.42
N VAL A 174 -20.30 -23.42 9.65
CA VAL A 174 -20.70 -24.40 8.64
C VAL A 174 -19.63 -24.53 7.55
N TYR A 175 -19.06 -23.41 7.10
CA TYR A 175 -17.95 -23.41 6.12
C TYR A 175 -16.71 -24.13 6.65
N ALA A 176 -16.27 -23.81 7.87
CA ALA A 176 -15.11 -24.45 8.51
C ALA A 176 -15.29 -25.97 8.68
N ASN A 177 -16.54 -26.44 8.81
CA ASN A 177 -16.90 -27.85 8.85
C ASN A 177 -17.18 -28.45 7.46
N GLY A 178 -16.53 -27.94 6.40
CA GLY A 178 -16.63 -28.49 5.05
C GLY A 178 -18.01 -28.32 4.40
N GLY A 179 -18.79 -27.33 4.84
CA GLY A 179 -20.15 -27.07 4.35
C GLY A 179 -21.24 -27.91 5.03
N GLN A 180 -20.88 -28.68 6.06
CA GLN A 180 -21.80 -29.54 6.80
C GLN A 180 -22.21 -28.90 8.13
N ASN A 181 -23.44 -29.17 8.58
CA ASN A 181 -23.88 -28.74 9.91
C ASN A 181 -23.09 -29.46 11.00
N VAL A 182 -22.75 -28.74 12.07
CA VAL A 182 -21.96 -29.28 13.19
C VAL A 182 -22.88 -30.02 14.15
N GLU A 183 -24.08 -29.46 14.40
CA GLU A 183 -25.08 -30.05 15.27
C GLU A 183 -26.28 -30.58 14.48
N ALA A 184 -26.57 -31.88 14.59
CA ALA A 184 -27.66 -32.54 13.85
C ALA A 184 -29.07 -31.96 14.16
N GLY A 185 -29.24 -31.33 15.33
CA GLY A 185 -30.51 -30.73 15.76
C GLY A 185 -30.67 -29.25 15.40
N ASN A 186 -29.64 -28.57 14.89
CA ASN A 186 -29.69 -27.13 14.65
C ASN A 186 -30.33 -26.82 13.29
N ALA A 187 -31.58 -26.37 13.32
CA ALA A 187 -32.35 -26.07 12.11
C ALA A 187 -31.74 -24.91 11.27
N LEU A 188 -31.04 -23.98 11.91
CA LEU A 188 -30.39 -22.85 11.22
C LEU A 188 -29.16 -23.33 10.44
N GLU A 189 -28.27 -24.09 11.08
CA GLU A 189 -27.10 -24.68 10.41
C GLU A 189 -27.51 -25.58 9.26
N LYS A 190 -28.54 -26.41 9.47
CA LYS A 190 -29.08 -27.28 8.43
C LYS A 190 -29.62 -26.49 7.24
N ALA A 191 -30.23 -25.33 7.47
CA ALA A 191 -30.69 -24.46 6.39
C ALA A 191 -29.51 -23.79 5.65
N MET A 192 -28.48 -23.33 6.38
CA MET A 192 -27.28 -22.73 5.78
C MET A 192 -26.44 -23.74 4.98
N ALA A 193 -26.31 -24.99 5.46
CA ALA A 193 -25.57 -26.06 4.79
C ALA A 193 -26.09 -26.36 3.37
N GLN A 194 -27.40 -26.20 3.13
CA GLN A 194 -28.01 -26.43 1.81
C GLN A 194 -27.42 -25.54 0.70
N ALA A 195 -26.87 -24.37 1.04
CA ALA A 195 -26.21 -23.50 0.06
C ALA A 195 -24.89 -24.10 -0.45
N PHE A 196 -24.16 -24.82 0.41
CA PHE A 196 -22.89 -25.47 0.06
C PHE A 196 -23.10 -26.74 -0.76
N ASP A 197 -24.16 -27.50 -0.50
CA ASP A 197 -24.55 -28.67 -1.30
C ASP A 197 -24.74 -28.32 -2.79
N ARG A 198 -25.22 -27.11 -3.09
CA ARG A 198 -25.47 -26.64 -4.47
C ARG A 198 -24.22 -26.09 -5.17
N SER A 199 -23.28 -25.52 -4.41
CA SER A 199 -22.21 -24.66 -4.94
C SER A 199 -20.79 -25.17 -4.69
N GLY A 200 -20.64 -26.25 -3.93
CA GLY A 200 -19.37 -26.85 -3.51
C GLY A 200 -18.60 -26.04 -2.46
N THR A 201 -17.68 -26.70 -1.76
CA THR A 201 -16.70 -26.10 -0.83
C THR A 201 -15.37 -25.87 -1.53
N THR A 202 -15.27 -24.76 -2.23
CA THR A 202 -13.98 -24.22 -2.71
C THR A 202 -13.30 -23.46 -1.58
N ALA A 203 -11.96 -23.46 -1.53
CA ALA A 203 -11.23 -22.57 -0.63
C ALA A 203 -11.58 -21.11 -0.97
N ILE A 204 -12.12 -20.40 0.03
CA ILE A 204 -12.43 -18.97 -0.04
C ILE A 204 -11.36 -18.22 0.75
N ARG A 205 -10.81 -17.18 0.11
CA ARG A 205 -9.80 -16.28 0.70
C ARG A 205 -10.34 -15.45 1.87
N ARG A 206 -9.42 -14.82 2.61
CA ARG A 206 -9.73 -13.83 3.64
C ARG A 206 -10.34 -12.56 3.04
N ALA A 207 -11.28 -11.93 3.75
CA ALA A 207 -11.91 -10.70 3.33
C ALA A 207 -10.97 -9.49 3.46
N VAL A 208 -10.78 -8.77 2.35
CA VAL A 208 -10.04 -7.49 2.32
C VAL A 208 -11.08 -6.37 2.16
N LEU A 209 -11.63 -5.90 3.28
CA LEU A 209 -12.65 -4.85 3.29
C LEU A 209 -12.04 -3.52 3.75
N PRO A 210 -11.83 -2.55 2.84
CA PRO A 210 -11.26 -1.27 3.23
C PRO A 210 -12.22 -0.48 4.10
N ARG A 211 -11.67 0.33 5.00
CA ARG A 211 -12.42 1.17 5.92
C ARG A 211 -11.73 2.52 6.10
N VAL A 212 -12.51 3.57 6.35
CA VAL A 212 -11.96 4.87 6.73
C VAL A 212 -11.62 4.85 8.20
N VAL A 213 -10.38 5.21 8.52
CA VAL A 213 -9.87 5.29 9.87
C VAL A 213 -9.13 6.61 10.08
N PHE A 214 -9.13 7.06 11.33
CA PHE A 214 -8.29 8.14 11.83
C PHE A 214 -7.23 7.52 12.73
N LEU A 215 -6.00 7.54 12.25
CA LEU A 215 -4.84 6.96 12.92
C LEU A 215 -3.76 8.04 13.01
N ASP A 216 -3.20 8.22 14.20
CA ASP A 216 -2.04 9.08 14.42
C ASP A 216 -2.19 10.49 13.84
N GLY A 217 -3.34 11.12 14.09
CA GLY A 217 -3.62 12.49 13.63
C GLY A 217 -3.96 12.60 12.13
N CYS A 218 -3.97 11.49 11.40
CA CYS A 218 -4.18 11.44 9.96
C CYS A 218 -5.46 10.67 9.61
N LEU A 219 -6.25 11.23 8.71
CA LEU A 219 -7.41 10.56 8.13
C LEU A 219 -6.97 9.75 6.92
N GLY A 220 -7.40 8.49 6.80
CA GLY A 220 -6.94 7.59 5.75
C GLY A 220 -7.88 6.42 5.48
N VAL A 221 -7.53 5.64 4.45
CA VAL A 221 -8.17 4.35 4.15
C VAL A 221 -7.25 3.24 4.63
N PHE A 222 -7.75 2.41 5.52
CA PHE A 222 -7.09 1.19 5.96
C PHE A 222 -7.56 0.01 5.13
N PHE A 223 -6.61 -0.74 4.57
CA PHE A 223 -6.81 -1.98 3.85
C PHE A 223 -6.29 -3.14 4.71
N PRO A 224 -7.15 -4.09 5.10
CA PRO A 224 -6.70 -5.29 5.79
C PRO A 224 -5.75 -6.12 4.92
N GLY A 225 -4.73 -6.73 5.53
CA GLY A 225 -3.79 -7.61 4.85
C GLY A 225 -4.45 -8.88 4.33
N GLY A 226 -4.08 -9.30 3.12
CA GLY A 226 -4.66 -10.46 2.45
C GLY A 226 -3.95 -10.82 1.14
N GLU A 227 -4.70 -11.28 0.15
CA GLU A 227 -4.15 -11.49 -1.18
C GLU A 227 -3.84 -10.17 -1.87
N GLU A 228 -2.90 -10.21 -2.81
CA GLU A 228 -2.54 -9.08 -3.64
C GLU A 228 -3.76 -8.57 -4.43
N GLN A 229 -4.11 -7.30 -4.24
CA GLN A 229 -5.23 -6.66 -4.92
C GLN A 229 -4.89 -5.22 -5.30
N GLU A 230 -5.32 -4.79 -6.48
CA GLU A 230 -5.25 -3.39 -6.88
C GLU A 230 -6.54 -2.65 -6.54
N TRP A 231 -6.38 -1.48 -5.95
CA TRP A 231 -7.43 -0.63 -5.42
C TRP A 231 -7.31 0.79 -5.99
N SER A 232 -8.37 1.23 -6.64
CA SER A 232 -8.59 2.61 -7.06
C SER A 232 -9.25 3.38 -5.92
N VAL A 233 -8.53 4.29 -5.27
CA VAL A 233 -9.04 5.17 -4.22
C VAL A 233 -9.27 6.56 -4.79
N LYS A 234 -10.52 7.00 -4.80
CA LYS A 234 -10.95 8.31 -5.28
C LYS A 234 -11.32 9.22 -4.12
N VAL A 235 -10.70 10.39 -4.06
CA VAL A 235 -10.94 11.43 -3.04
C VAL A 235 -11.40 12.70 -3.76
N ASP A 236 -12.65 13.11 -3.55
CA ASP A 236 -13.26 14.31 -4.16
C ASP A 236 -13.06 14.45 -5.68
N GLY A 237 -12.99 13.35 -6.41
CA GLY A 237 -12.77 13.36 -7.86
C GLY A 237 -11.38 12.89 -8.30
N ALA A 238 -10.36 13.10 -7.47
CA ALA A 238 -8.99 12.65 -7.76
C ALA A 238 -8.84 11.16 -7.45
N THR A 239 -8.48 10.36 -8.45
CA THR A 239 -8.29 8.92 -8.33
C THR A 239 -6.82 8.57 -8.18
N ARG A 240 -6.51 7.65 -7.26
CA ARG A 240 -5.18 7.08 -7.06
C ARG A 240 -5.26 5.56 -7.05
N MET A 241 -4.23 4.90 -7.58
CA MET A 241 -4.13 3.45 -7.61
C MET A 241 -3.17 2.98 -6.53
N TYR A 242 -3.59 1.97 -5.78
CA TYR A 242 -2.83 1.39 -4.69
C TYR A 242 -2.88 -0.13 -4.75
N ARG A 243 -1.76 -0.77 -4.46
CA ARG A 243 -1.68 -2.24 -4.38
C ARG A 243 -1.69 -2.65 -2.90
N THR A 244 -2.62 -3.51 -2.51
CA THR A 244 -2.65 -4.11 -1.17
C THR A 244 -2.03 -5.49 -1.26
N GLU A 245 -1.34 -5.91 -0.20
CA GLU A 245 -0.60 -7.17 -0.16
C GLU A 245 -0.98 -7.98 1.09
N ALA A 246 -0.11 -8.89 1.53
CA ALA A 246 -0.29 -9.68 2.74
C ALA A 246 -0.38 -8.83 4.01
N GLU A 247 0.20 -7.62 3.99
CA GLU A 247 0.23 -6.70 5.12
C GLU A 247 -0.98 -5.77 5.13
N ASP A 248 -1.41 -5.42 6.34
CA ASP A 248 -2.31 -4.30 6.56
C ASP A 248 -1.68 -3.03 5.95
N ARG A 249 -2.48 -2.18 5.28
CA ARG A 249 -1.96 -0.97 4.63
C ARG A 249 -2.84 0.23 4.97
N PHE A 250 -2.25 1.23 5.61
CA PHE A 250 -2.90 2.52 5.84
C PHE A 250 -2.49 3.54 4.77
N ILE A 251 -3.49 4.13 4.12
CA ILE A 251 -3.31 5.11 3.05
C ILE A 251 -3.83 6.46 3.53
N PRO A 252 -2.94 7.39 3.90
CA PRO A 252 -3.36 8.71 4.38
C PRO A 252 -3.98 9.53 3.23
N LEU A 253 -5.02 10.30 3.56
CA LEU A 253 -5.64 11.23 2.62
C LEU A 253 -4.80 12.51 2.57
N GLY A 254 -4.31 12.87 1.38
CA GLY A 254 -3.52 14.09 1.19
C GLY A 254 -4.31 15.39 1.35
N LYS A 255 -5.65 15.34 1.32
CA LYS A 255 -6.54 16.49 1.53
C LYS A 255 -6.97 16.56 2.99
N VAL A 256 -6.89 17.74 3.60
CA VAL A 256 -7.22 17.97 5.01
C VAL A 256 -8.72 17.85 5.31
N LEU A 257 -9.57 18.38 4.41
CA LEU A 257 -11.03 18.28 4.49
C LEU A 257 -11.61 17.57 3.25
N PRO A 258 -11.43 16.25 3.11
CA PRO A 258 -12.02 15.50 2.01
C PRO A 258 -13.53 15.39 2.20
N GLY A 259 -14.31 15.66 1.16
CA GLY A 259 -15.76 15.54 1.22
C GLY A 259 -16.23 14.09 1.16
N LYS A 260 -15.65 13.33 0.24
CA LYS A 260 -16.01 11.94 -0.06
C LYS A 260 -14.80 11.11 -0.46
N VAL A 261 -14.76 9.87 0.04
CA VAL A 261 -13.78 8.87 -0.32
C VAL A 261 -14.50 7.65 -0.90
N GLU A 262 -13.99 7.14 -2.01
CA GLU A 262 -14.41 5.88 -2.64
C GLU A 262 -13.17 5.00 -2.80
N ALA A 263 -13.27 3.70 -2.53
CA ALA A 263 -12.25 2.72 -2.88
C ALA A 263 -12.88 1.61 -3.73
N HIS A 264 -12.25 1.26 -4.84
CA HIS A 264 -12.72 0.26 -5.80
C HIS A 264 -11.63 -0.75 -6.09
N CYS A 265 -11.86 -2.03 -5.78
CA CYS A 265 -10.94 -3.10 -6.14
C CYS A 265 -11.11 -3.42 -7.64
N VAL A 266 -10.01 -3.37 -8.39
CA VAL A 266 -9.99 -3.59 -9.84
C VAL A 266 -10.35 -5.03 -10.18
N SER A 267 -9.74 -6.00 -9.49
CA SER A 267 -9.91 -7.43 -9.80
C SER A 267 -11.25 -8.00 -9.35
N THR A 268 -11.83 -7.49 -8.26
CA THR A 268 -13.06 -8.05 -7.66
C THR A 268 -14.28 -7.16 -7.88
N GLY A 269 -14.09 -5.93 -8.36
CA GLY A 269 -15.12 -4.89 -8.44
C GLY A 269 -15.72 -4.49 -7.09
N GLN A 270 -15.06 -4.83 -5.97
CA GLN A 270 -15.49 -4.45 -4.63
C GLN A 270 -15.44 -2.93 -4.46
N LYS A 271 -16.40 -2.36 -3.72
CA LYS A 271 -16.53 -0.91 -3.53
C LYS A 271 -16.70 -0.59 -2.05
N MET A 272 -15.99 0.43 -1.59
CA MET A 272 -16.23 1.13 -0.34
C MET A 272 -16.48 2.59 -0.66
N GLN A 273 -17.43 3.20 0.04
CA GLN A 273 -17.73 4.62 -0.09
C GLN A 273 -18.00 5.18 1.30
N ALA A 274 -17.34 6.28 1.65
CA ALA A 274 -17.54 7.00 2.89
C ALA A 274 -17.69 8.49 2.60
N SER A 275 -18.71 9.11 3.18
CA SER A 275 -18.83 10.57 3.21
C SER A 275 -18.18 11.07 4.48
N LEU A 276 -17.37 12.12 4.38
CA LEU A 276 -16.60 12.68 5.48
C LEU A 276 -17.14 14.08 5.78
N TRP A 277 -16.50 15.12 5.26
CA TRP A 277 -16.95 16.50 5.46
C TRP A 277 -18.02 16.91 4.45
N GLU A 278 -19.26 17.12 4.90
CA GLU A 278 -20.35 17.47 3.98
C GLU A 278 -20.21 18.88 3.38
N ASP A 279 -19.65 19.82 4.15
CA ASP A 279 -19.41 21.19 3.74
C ASP A 279 -18.25 21.83 4.53
N GLU A 280 -17.89 23.06 4.13
CA GLU A 280 -16.83 23.81 4.77
C GLU A 280 -17.30 24.64 5.99
N LYS A 281 -18.39 24.28 6.67
CA LYS A 281 -18.82 25.00 7.88
C LYS A 281 -18.05 24.57 9.13
N SER A 282 -17.86 25.53 10.04
CA SER A 282 -17.11 25.36 11.30
C SER A 282 -17.87 24.63 12.40
N ASN A 283 -19.11 24.17 12.17
CA ASN A 283 -19.93 23.44 13.15
C ASN A 283 -20.00 21.92 12.89
N ARG A 284 -19.05 21.37 12.12
CA ARG A 284 -18.95 19.95 11.74
C ARG A 284 -17.95 19.22 12.64
N MET A 285 -18.20 17.92 12.87
CA MET A 285 -17.26 17.01 13.52
C MET A 285 -17.40 15.57 12.99
N LEU A 286 -16.30 14.81 13.06
CA LEU A 286 -16.22 13.38 12.76
C LEU A 286 -15.85 12.64 14.04
N LEU A 287 -16.50 11.52 14.31
CA LEU A 287 -16.28 10.71 15.50
C LEU A 287 -15.72 9.35 15.08
N PHE A 288 -14.57 9.00 15.65
CA PHE A 288 -13.86 7.76 15.39
C PHE A 288 -13.84 6.93 16.67
N ALA A 289 -14.11 5.63 16.57
CA ALA A 289 -14.00 4.69 17.69
C ALA A 289 -12.54 4.60 18.19
N ASP A 290 -12.34 3.91 19.31
CA ASP A 290 -11.02 3.56 19.84
C ASP A 290 -10.13 2.86 18.80
N THR A 291 -10.71 2.02 17.94
CA THR A 291 -10.01 1.38 16.81
C THR A 291 -9.70 2.34 15.63
N GLY A 292 -9.93 3.64 15.81
CA GLY A 292 -9.74 4.67 14.79
C GLY A 292 -10.82 4.67 13.70
N ARG A 293 -11.75 3.70 13.68
CA ARG A 293 -12.78 3.59 12.63
C ARG A 293 -13.79 4.73 12.71
N LEU A 294 -14.18 5.27 11.56
CA LEU A 294 -15.28 6.25 11.49
C LEU A 294 -16.57 5.63 12.04
N ALA A 295 -17.01 6.12 13.20
CA ALA A 295 -18.22 5.68 13.88
C ALA A 295 -19.42 6.54 13.47
N ALA A 296 -19.25 7.86 13.42
CA ALA A 296 -20.34 8.76 13.06
C ALA A 296 -19.86 10.15 12.60
N ARG A 297 -20.84 10.93 12.14
CA ARG A 297 -20.68 12.35 11.75
C ARG A 297 -21.66 13.16 12.58
N GLY A 298 -21.20 14.30 13.08
CA GLY A 298 -22.00 15.18 13.93
C GLY A 298 -22.02 16.62 13.43
N GLN A 299 -23.10 17.32 13.74
CA GLN A 299 -23.23 18.75 13.50
C GLN A 299 -23.81 19.45 14.74
N LEU A 300 -23.21 20.56 15.17
CA LEU A 300 -23.85 21.40 16.20
C LEU A 300 -25.15 22.02 15.66
N GLY A 301 -26.21 21.95 16.45
CA GLY A 301 -27.55 22.42 16.09
C GLY A 301 -28.37 21.42 15.27
N GLN A 302 -27.95 20.15 15.16
CA GLN A 302 -28.80 19.10 14.60
C GLN A 302 -30.00 18.81 15.53
N GLY A 303 -31.16 18.49 14.94
CA GLY A 303 -32.42 18.32 15.69
C GLY A 303 -32.59 16.96 16.36
N GLU A 304 -31.84 15.93 15.95
CA GLU A 304 -31.89 14.59 16.54
C GLU A 304 -30.57 14.27 17.27
N PRO A 305 -30.61 13.56 18.41
CA PRO A 305 -29.40 13.18 19.13
C PRO A 305 -28.57 12.18 18.31
N LEU A 306 -27.25 12.29 18.43
CA LEU A 306 -26.32 11.34 17.81
C LEU A 306 -26.25 10.07 18.67
N ILE A 307 -26.70 8.94 18.13
CA ILE A 307 -26.69 7.65 18.84
C ILE A 307 -25.41 6.89 18.51
N LEU A 308 -24.66 6.49 19.55
CA LEU A 308 -23.38 5.77 19.42
C LEU A 308 -23.36 4.55 20.34
N PRO A 309 -22.57 3.50 20.01
CA PRO A 309 -22.20 2.50 21.00
C PRO A 309 -21.53 3.15 22.23
N PRO A 310 -21.57 2.51 23.42
CA PRO A 310 -20.69 2.91 24.51
C PRO A 310 -19.23 2.62 24.14
N GLY A 311 -18.31 3.47 24.58
CA GLY A 311 -16.89 3.33 24.27
C GLY A 311 -16.11 4.66 24.32
N ALA A 312 -14.83 4.58 23.98
CA ALA A 312 -13.96 5.73 23.80
C ALA A 312 -13.98 6.20 22.34
N TYR A 313 -13.94 7.51 22.13
CA TYR A 313 -13.98 8.14 20.81
C TYR A 313 -12.92 9.22 20.66
N SER A 314 -12.28 9.24 19.50
CA SER A 314 -11.51 10.38 19.00
C SER A 314 -12.42 11.27 18.16
N VAL A 315 -12.53 12.55 18.51
CA VAL A 315 -13.40 13.49 17.81
C VAL A 315 -12.56 14.52 17.08
N LEU A 316 -12.68 14.53 15.75
CA LEU A 316 -12.08 15.53 14.87
C LEU A 316 -13.10 16.63 14.60
N SER A 317 -12.79 17.86 14.99
CA SER A 317 -13.72 18.98 15.01
C SER A 317 -13.16 20.22 14.33
N ARG A 318 -14.05 21.05 13.77
CA ARG A 318 -13.71 22.35 13.17
C ARG A 318 -13.82 23.53 14.14
N PHE A 319 -14.04 23.22 15.41
CA PHE A 319 -14.13 24.16 16.50
C PHE A 319 -13.55 23.55 17.77
N ALA A 320 -13.07 24.39 18.68
CA ALA A 320 -12.72 23.94 20.02
C ALA A 320 -14.01 23.79 20.84
N PRO A 321 -14.40 22.57 21.27
CA PRO A 321 -15.53 22.40 22.19
C PRO A 321 -15.25 23.05 23.55
N ALA A 322 -16.32 23.47 24.23
CA ALA A 322 -16.24 23.84 25.64
C ALA A 322 -15.95 22.60 26.51
N ASP A 323 -15.25 22.79 27.62
CA ASP A 323 -15.03 21.80 28.69
C ASP A 323 -14.26 20.52 28.28
N HIS A 324 -13.49 20.57 27.19
CA HIS A 324 -12.60 19.47 26.78
C HIS A 324 -11.18 19.97 26.55
N GLU A 325 -10.21 19.10 26.82
CA GLU A 325 -8.83 19.31 26.44
C GLU A 325 -8.67 19.04 24.93
N VAL A 326 -8.12 20.01 24.21
CA VAL A 326 -8.08 20.02 22.74
C VAL A 326 -6.64 20.12 22.23
N GLU A 327 -6.34 19.36 21.18
CA GLU A 327 -5.11 19.46 20.40
C GLU A 327 -5.43 20.11 19.04
N GLU A 328 -4.72 21.18 18.65
CA GLU A 328 -4.88 21.80 17.33
C GLU A 328 -3.99 21.07 16.31
N LEU A 329 -4.61 20.37 15.35
CA LEU A 329 -3.89 19.55 14.36
C LEU A 329 -3.49 20.36 13.11
N SER A 330 -4.26 21.38 12.78
CA SER A 330 -4.08 22.22 11.60
C SER A 330 -4.62 23.62 11.87
N GLU A 331 -3.89 24.64 11.44
CA GLU A 331 -4.29 26.06 11.54
C GLU A 331 -5.15 26.51 10.34
N ASP A 332 -4.90 25.96 9.15
CA ASP A 332 -5.65 26.29 7.93
C ASP A 332 -5.85 25.06 7.03
N PRO A 333 -7.06 24.48 6.98
CA PRO A 333 -8.24 24.83 7.77
C PRO A 333 -8.07 24.43 9.25
N ARG A 334 -8.72 25.17 10.16
CA ARG A 334 -8.68 24.87 11.60
C ARG A 334 -9.29 23.50 11.93
N LEU A 335 -8.49 22.64 12.56
CA LEU A 335 -8.89 21.31 13.03
C LEU A 335 -8.41 21.06 14.46
N PHE A 336 -9.31 20.52 15.27
CA PHE A 336 -9.09 20.16 16.66
C PHE A 336 -9.37 18.68 16.89
N LEU A 337 -8.57 18.05 17.75
CA LEU A 337 -8.76 16.71 18.24
C LEU A 337 -9.06 16.74 19.74
N PHE A 338 -10.07 16.00 20.17
CA PHE A 338 -10.34 15.76 21.59
C PHE A 338 -10.92 14.36 21.79
N ARG A 339 -10.93 13.89 23.04
CA ARG A 339 -11.44 12.56 23.41
C ARG A 339 -12.83 12.68 24.04
N LEU A 340 -13.68 11.71 23.75
CA LEU A 340 -15.02 11.55 24.31
C LEU A 340 -15.15 10.12 24.85
N GLN A 341 -15.61 9.97 26.10
CA GLN A 341 -15.90 8.68 26.70
C GLN A 341 -17.41 8.57 26.92
N LEU A 342 -18.00 7.43 26.54
CA LEU A 342 -19.43 7.16 26.71
C LEU A 342 -19.64 5.82 27.42
N GLY A 343 -20.30 5.83 28.58
CA GLY A 343 -20.77 4.64 29.27
C GLY A 343 -22.09 4.11 28.71
N PRO A 344 -22.49 2.86 29.06
CA PRO A 344 -23.76 2.28 28.64
C PRO A 344 -24.98 3.15 28.97
N GLY A 345 -25.73 3.57 27.95
CA GLY A 345 -26.94 4.39 28.10
C GLY A 345 -26.71 5.85 28.50
N GLU A 346 -25.45 6.31 28.56
CA GLU A 346 -25.10 7.69 28.94
C GLU A 346 -25.63 8.73 27.94
N VAL A 347 -26.01 9.91 28.44
CA VAL A 347 -26.43 11.05 27.61
C VAL A 347 -25.52 12.23 27.92
N GLY A 348 -24.90 12.79 26.87
CA GLY A 348 -23.98 13.92 26.95
C GLY A 348 -24.27 14.99 25.90
N ALA A 349 -23.52 16.09 25.96
CA ALA A 349 -23.66 17.17 24.99
C ALA A 349 -22.31 17.82 24.66
N ILE A 350 -22.03 18.01 23.37
CA ILE A 350 -20.88 18.82 22.90
C ILE A 350 -21.36 20.22 22.59
N ARG A 351 -20.66 21.23 23.11
CA ARG A 351 -21.06 22.65 23.02
C ARG A 351 -19.97 23.52 22.43
N ASN A 352 -20.39 24.54 21.69
CA ASN A 352 -19.57 25.69 21.30
C ASN A 352 -20.46 26.95 21.32
N GLY A 353 -20.31 27.76 22.36
CA GLY A 353 -21.25 28.85 22.64
C GLY A 353 -22.70 28.33 22.78
N PRO A 354 -23.70 28.92 22.09
CA PRO A 354 -25.09 28.48 22.18
C PRO A 354 -25.41 27.22 21.36
N ALA A 355 -24.51 26.80 20.46
CA ALA A 355 -24.73 25.65 19.60
C ALA A 355 -24.38 24.36 20.35
N CYS A 356 -25.25 23.35 20.25
CA CYS A 356 -25.16 22.11 21.00
C CYS A 356 -25.43 20.91 20.09
N LEU A 357 -24.75 19.81 20.38
CA LEU A 357 -25.03 18.49 19.83
C LEU A 357 -25.30 17.54 21.01
N GLU A 358 -26.51 16.97 21.08
CA GLU A 358 -26.81 15.90 22.03
C GLU A 358 -26.25 14.57 21.52
N ILE A 359 -25.59 13.84 22.42
CA ILE A 359 -25.05 12.50 22.16
C ILE A 359 -25.68 11.54 23.15
N GLN A 360 -26.10 10.38 22.64
CA GLN A 360 -26.68 9.32 23.44
C GLN A 360 -25.95 8.00 23.16
N ALA A 361 -25.43 7.38 24.21
CA ALA A 361 -24.88 6.04 24.14
C ALA A 361 -25.99 4.99 24.17
N GLU A 362 -25.79 3.89 23.45
CA GLU A 362 -26.69 2.74 23.48
C GLU A 362 -26.61 2.00 24.83
N ALA A 363 -27.70 1.34 25.21
CA ALA A 363 -27.80 0.58 26.45
C ALA A 363 -27.28 -0.87 26.26
N THR A 364 -25.99 -1.00 25.95
CA THR A 364 -25.30 -2.29 25.79
C THR A 364 -24.10 -2.41 26.72
N PRO A 365 -23.65 -3.63 27.07
CA PRO A 365 -22.41 -3.80 27.82
C PRO A 365 -21.21 -3.16 27.11
N LEU A 366 -20.28 -2.63 27.90
CA LEU A 366 -18.99 -2.10 27.44
C LEU A 366 -17.88 -2.98 27.99
N ILE A 367 -16.94 -3.35 27.13
CA ILE A 367 -15.67 -4.00 27.50
C ILE A 367 -14.55 -3.05 27.12
N THR A 368 -13.73 -2.66 28.08
CA THR A 368 -12.59 -1.75 27.87
C THR A 368 -11.30 -2.44 28.28
N TRP A 369 -10.34 -2.52 27.37
CA TRP A 369 -9.02 -3.05 27.65
C TRP A 369 -8.15 -1.98 28.34
N LYS A 370 -7.37 -2.40 29.34
CA LYS A 370 -6.42 -1.54 30.06
C LYS A 370 -5.03 -2.15 30.00
N GLY A 371 -4.02 -1.35 29.71
CA GLY A 371 -2.63 -1.79 29.64
C GLY A 371 -1.81 -0.82 28.82
N ASP A 372 -0.52 -1.13 28.67
CA ASP A 372 0.34 -0.39 27.75
C ASP A 372 -0.01 -0.79 26.32
N VAL A 373 -0.16 0.21 25.45
CA VAL A 373 -0.54 0.03 24.04
C VAL A 373 0.58 0.52 23.15
N GLN A 374 0.88 -0.24 22.10
CA GLN A 374 1.75 0.18 21.02
C GLN A 374 1.05 -0.05 19.67
N ALA A 375 1.23 0.88 18.73
CA ALA A 375 0.77 0.74 17.35
C ALA A 375 1.94 0.44 16.41
N SER A 376 1.67 -0.35 15.35
CA SER A 376 2.53 -0.46 14.17
C SER A 376 2.33 0.73 13.22
N LYS A 377 3.21 0.89 12.23
CA LYS A 377 3.12 1.89 11.15
C LYS A 377 1.81 1.81 10.37
N GLU A 378 1.23 0.63 10.27
CA GLU A 378 -0.03 0.34 9.58
C GLU A 378 -1.25 0.68 10.45
N GLY A 379 -1.04 1.01 11.72
CA GLY A 379 -2.10 1.28 12.70
C GLY A 379 -2.62 0.06 13.44
N VAL A 380 -1.85 -1.04 13.46
CA VAL A 380 -2.23 -2.23 14.23
C VAL A 380 -1.81 -2.03 15.68
N GLU A 381 -2.80 -1.84 16.56
CA GLU A 381 -2.59 -1.71 18.00
C GLU A 381 -2.54 -3.06 18.71
N PHE A 382 -1.63 -3.21 19.67
CA PHE A 382 -1.59 -4.34 20.60
C PHE A 382 -1.24 -3.88 22.02
N LEU A 383 -1.72 -4.66 22.98
CA LEU A 383 -1.46 -4.50 24.40
C LEU A 383 -0.23 -5.30 24.81
N PHE A 384 0.50 -4.83 25.82
CA PHE A 384 1.60 -5.55 26.44
C PHE A 384 1.73 -5.21 27.93
N GLY A 385 2.67 -5.86 28.62
CA GLY A 385 2.88 -5.66 30.05
C GLY A 385 1.73 -6.19 30.92
N THR A 386 1.25 -5.36 31.85
CA THR A 386 0.13 -5.72 32.74
C THR A 386 -1.19 -5.32 32.10
N VAL A 387 -1.90 -6.30 31.57
CA VAL A 387 -3.15 -6.11 30.84
C VAL A 387 -4.33 -6.53 31.72
N GLY A 388 -5.27 -5.61 31.87
CA GLY A 388 -6.55 -5.82 32.51
C GLY A 388 -7.71 -5.50 31.57
N MET A 389 -8.91 -5.80 32.02
CA MET A 389 -10.13 -5.53 31.28
C MET A 389 -11.22 -5.07 32.24
N GLU A 390 -11.90 -3.99 31.89
CA GLU A 390 -13.06 -3.48 32.62
C GLU A 390 -14.33 -3.84 31.86
N VAL A 391 -15.31 -4.41 32.57
CA VAL A 391 -16.64 -4.71 32.06
C VAL A 391 -17.63 -3.81 32.76
N GLN A 392 -18.45 -3.09 32.00
CA GLN A 392 -19.54 -2.26 32.50
C GLN A 392 -20.87 -2.69 31.88
N LEU A 393 -21.87 -2.99 32.73
CA LEU A 393 -23.20 -3.34 32.28
C LEU A 393 -24.15 -2.13 32.25
N PRO A 394 -25.19 -2.14 31.40
CA PRO A 394 -26.27 -1.16 31.47
C PRO A 394 -27.02 -1.25 32.79
N ALA A 395 -27.53 -0.11 33.28
CA ALA A 395 -28.24 -0.04 34.56
C ALA A 395 -29.46 -0.99 34.64
N ASP A 396 -30.15 -1.25 33.53
CA ASP A 396 -31.31 -2.14 33.47
C ASP A 396 -30.93 -3.64 33.44
N TRP A 397 -29.64 -3.99 33.37
CA TRP A 397 -29.16 -5.38 33.42
C TRP A 397 -28.76 -5.80 34.84
N ILE A 398 -28.46 -4.82 35.71
CA ILE A 398 -28.03 -5.07 37.09
C ILE A 398 -29.17 -5.76 37.86
N GLY A 399 -28.85 -6.84 38.57
CA GLY A 399 -29.80 -7.61 39.37
C GLY A 399 -30.62 -8.66 38.60
N HIS A 400 -30.37 -8.86 37.29
CA HIS A 400 -31.08 -9.85 36.47
C HIS A 400 -30.31 -11.17 36.27
N GLY A 401 -29.22 -11.42 37.00
CA GLY A 401 -28.48 -12.70 36.99
C GLY A 401 -27.00 -12.55 37.35
N GLU A 402 -26.29 -13.68 37.41
CA GLU A 402 -24.83 -13.73 37.48
C GLU A 402 -24.24 -13.77 36.07
N TYR A 403 -23.12 -13.07 35.87
CA TYR A 403 -22.46 -12.95 34.59
C TYR A 403 -21.06 -13.56 34.65
N GLU A 404 -20.64 -14.13 33.54
CA GLU A 404 -19.30 -14.68 33.36
C GLU A 404 -18.67 -14.18 32.08
N LEU A 405 -17.35 -14.14 32.09
CA LEU A 405 -16.53 -13.69 30.99
C LEU A 405 -15.64 -14.83 30.54
N THR A 406 -15.79 -15.24 29.28
CA THR A 406 -14.91 -16.21 28.65
C THR A 406 -13.79 -15.48 27.90
N LEU A 407 -12.54 -15.78 28.23
CA LEU A 407 -11.35 -15.31 27.52
C LEU A 407 -10.77 -16.47 26.70
N ASN A 408 -10.70 -16.31 25.38
CA ASN A 408 -10.17 -17.30 24.45
C ASN A 408 -8.89 -16.76 23.79
N PRO A 409 -7.71 -17.37 24.06
CA PRO A 409 -6.42 -16.95 23.48
C PRO A 409 -6.11 -17.61 22.12
N GLY A 410 -7.06 -18.36 21.54
CA GLY A 410 -6.85 -19.13 20.32
C GLY A 410 -5.91 -20.32 20.51
N GLU A 411 -4.98 -20.54 19.58
CA GLU A 411 -4.00 -21.63 19.64
C GLU A 411 -2.94 -21.45 20.76
N SER A 412 -2.91 -20.28 21.40
CA SER A 412 -1.92 -19.95 22.45
C SER A 412 -2.25 -20.57 23.81
N GLY A 413 -3.46 -21.09 24.04
CA GLY A 413 -3.83 -21.66 25.33
C GLY A 413 -5.28 -22.13 25.45
N GLN A 414 -5.65 -22.60 26.64
CA GLN A 414 -7.04 -22.97 26.93
C GLN A 414 -7.87 -21.75 27.34
N SER A 415 -9.11 -21.68 26.86
CA SER A 415 -10.07 -20.65 27.25
C SER A 415 -10.34 -20.67 28.75
N GLN A 416 -10.44 -19.48 29.34
CA GLN A 416 -10.72 -19.28 30.76
C GLN A 416 -12.10 -18.66 30.94
N VAL A 417 -12.85 -19.13 31.94
CA VAL A 417 -14.15 -18.56 32.31
C VAL A 417 -14.02 -17.93 33.69
N VAL A 418 -14.34 -16.64 33.77
CA VAL A 418 -14.19 -15.82 34.97
C VAL A 418 -15.57 -15.31 35.40
N PRO A 419 -16.06 -15.64 36.60
CA PRO A 419 -17.28 -15.04 37.12
C PRO A 419 -17.06 -13.54 37.38
N LEU A 420 -18.02 -12.70 37.04
CA LEU A 420 -17.95 -11.26 37.23
C LEU A 420 -18.60 -10.87 38.56
N ASP A 421 -17.80 -10.31 39.47
CA ASP A 421 -18.30 -9.65 40.68
C ASP A 421 -18.63 -8.20 40.35
N LEU A 422 -19.92 -7.92 40.11
CA LEU A 422 -20.42 -6.63 39.68
C LEU A 422 -20.84 -5.82 40.91
N GLY A 423 -20.16 -4.68 41.14
CA GLY A 423 -20.56 -3.74 42.18
C GLY A 423 -21.91 -3.06 41.90
N GLU A 424 -22.38 -2.19 42.80
CA GLU A 424 -23.64 -1.45 42.64
C GLU A 424 -23.69 -0.58 41.35
N GLU A 425 -22.53 -0.18 40.84
CA GLU A 425 -22.38 0.57 39.58
C GLU A 425 -22.34 -0.32 38.31
N GLY A 426 -22.46 -1.65 38.46
CA GLY A 426 -22.42 -2.59 37.34
C GLY A 426 -21.06 -2.73 36.67
N ARG A 427 -19.97 -2.43 37.39
CA ARG A 427 -18.58 -2.50 36.89
C ARG A 427 -17.80 -3.64 37.55
N CYS A 428 -16.95 -4.30 36.77
CA CYS A 428 -16.02 -5.32 37.24
C CYS A 428 -14.69 -5.19 36.48
N THR A 429 -13.55 -5.41 37.17
CA THR A 429 -12.22 -5.44 36.53
C THR A 429 -11.63 -6.83 36.63
N VAL A 430 -11.11 -7.34 35.51
CA VAL A 430 -10.49 -8.66 35.38
C VAL A 430 -9.03 -8.48 34.97
N SER A 431 -8.11 -9.14 35.67
CA SER A 431 -6.68 -9.14 35.30
C SER A 431 -6.42 -10.23 34.26
N VAL A 432 -6.16 -9.84 33.01
CA VAL A 432 -5.94 -10.77 31.89
C VAL A 432 -4.55 -11.40 32.00
N SER A 433 -3.53 -10.61 32.35
CA SER A 433 -2.17 -11.11 32.52
C SER A 433 -2.06 -12.18 33.62
N ASP A 434 -2.74 -12.00 34.76
CA ASP A 434 -2.71 -12.99 35.85
C ASP A 434 -3.40 -14.30 35.44
N LEU A 435 -4.52 -14.20 34.72
CA LEU A 435 -5.23 -15.38 34.21
C LEU A 435 -4.40 -16.13 33.17
N ALA A 436 -3.71 -15.40 32.28
CA ALA A 436 -2.82 -15.99 31.29
C ALA A 436 -1.69 -16.79 31.97
N ALA A 437 -1.07 -16.22 33.01
CA ALA A 437 -0.02 -16.87 33.79
C ALA A 437 -0.53 -18.11 34.54
N LEU A 438 -1.69 -18.03 35.20
CA LEU A 438 -2.30 -19.15 35.91
C LEU A 438 -2.67 -20.31 34.98
N SER A 439 -3.04 -19.99 33.74
CA SER A 439 -3.54 -20.94 32.75
C SER A 439 -2.44 -21.49 31.83
N GLY A 440 -1.19 -21.04 32.01
CA GLY A 440 -0.06 -21.45 31.20
C GLY A 440 -0.23 -21.13 29.72
N TRP A 441 -0.79 -19.95 29.38
CA TRP A 441 -0.83 -19.49 28.00
C TRP A 441 0.58 -19.30 27.46
N LYS A 442 0.80 -19.69 26.20
CA LYS A 442 2.11 -19.61 25.55
C LYS A 442 2.49 -18.15 25.29
N PRO A 443 3.76 -17.76 25.52
CA PRO A 443 4.24 -16.42 25.25
C PRO A 443 4.26 -16.14 23.74
N GLY A 444 3.88 -14.92 23.35
CA GLY A 444 3.68 -14.55 21.96
C GLY A 444 2.60 -13.49 21.76
N LEU A 445 2.47 -13.02 20.51
CA LEU A 445 1.36 -12.17 20.11
C LEU A 445 0.13 -13.03 19.86
N MET A 446 -1.00 -12.73 20.50
CA MET A 446 -2.24 -13.46 20.33
C MET A 446 -3.44 -12.52 20.26
N ARG A 447 -4.51 -12.95 19.58
CA ARG A 447 -5.79 -12.25 19.62
C ARG A 447 -6.65 -12.86 20.72
N VAL A 448 -6.85 -12.11 21.81
CA VAL A 448 -7.68 -12.56 22.92
C VAL A 448 -9.12 -12.17 22.65
N VAL A 449 -9.99 -13.16 22.44
CA VAL A 449 -11.43 -12.95 22.28
C VAL A 449 -12.09 -13.04 23.64
N SER A 450 -12.78 -11.98 24.02
CA SER A 450 -13.59 -11.88 25.23
C SER A 450 -15.08 -12.03 24.88
N GLU A 451 -15.77 -12.92 25.58
CA GLU A 451 -17.20 -13.17 25.41
C GLU A 451 -17.91 -13.06 26.76
N LEU A 452 -18.80 -12.07 26.89
CA LEU A 452 -19.66 -11.91 28.05
C LEU A 452 -20.89 -12.79 27.90
N ARG A 453 -21.20 -13.57 28.94
CA ARG A 453 -22.37 -14.46 29.00
C ARG A 453 -23.03 -14.36 30.36
N ARG A 454 -24.26 -14.86 30.44
CA ARG A 454 -24.89 -15.16 31.72
C ARG A 454 -24.44 -16.55 32.17
N THR A 455 -24.18 -16.72 33.45
CA THR A 455 -23.64 -17.97 33.99
C THR A 455 -24.52 -19.17 33.61
N GLY A 456 -23.92 -20.17 32.96
CA GLY A 456 -24.62 -21.39 32.52
C GLY A 456 -25.44 -21.26 31.22
N GLU A 457 -25.42 -20.09 30.56
CA GLU A 457 -26.08 -19.88 29.27
C GLU A 457 -25.06 -19.86 28.11
N ALA A 458 -25.42 -20.47 26.98
CA ALA A 458 -24.56 -20.50 25.79
C ALA A 458 -24.58 -19.18 24.99
N ARG A 459 -25.55 -18.29 25.27
CA ARG A 459 -25.76 -17.07 24.49
C ARG A 459 -24.74 -16.01 24.86
N ILE A 460 -24.07 -15.48 23.84
CA ILE A 460 -23.12 -14.37 23.97
C ILE A 460 -23.90 -13.05 23.99
N LEU A 461 -23.60 -12.21 24.98
CA LEU A 461 -24.24 -10.90 25.19
C LEU A 461 -23.37 -9.74 24.69
N MET A 462 -22.05 -9.91 24.72
CA MET A 462 -21.07 -8.97 24.18
C MET A 462 -19.83 -9.75 23.77
N ARG A 463 -19.19 -9.33 22.67
CA ARG A 463 -17.93 -9.91 22.20
C ARG A 463 -16.98 -8.80 21.81
N ALA A 464 -15.76 -8.84 22.33
CA ALA A 464 -14.69 -7.92 21.98
C ALA A 464 -13.38 -8.69 21.82
N ALA A 465 -12.46 -8.19 21.01
CA ALA A 465 -11.15 -8.80 20.82
C ALA A 465 -10.07 -7.73 20.80
N SER A 466 -8.89 -8.06 21.30
CA SER A 466 -7.70 -7.22 21.18
C SER A 466 -6.45 -8.09 20.98
N LEU A 467 -5.42 -7.51 20.37
CA LEU A 467 -4.11 -8.14 20.28
C LEU A 467 -3.36 -7.93 21.61
N PHE A 468 -2.80 -9.00 22.14
CA PHE A 468 -2.02 -9.01 23.37
C PHE A 468 -0.70 -9.73 23.12
N TRP A 469 0.43 -9.07 23.40
CA TRP A 469 1.75 -9.69 23.40
C TRP A 469 2.09 -10.16 24.82
N LEU A 470 1.82 -11.43 25.09
CA LEU A 470 2.18 -12.08 26.35
C LEU A 470 3.69 -12.34 26.40
N GLY A 471 4.35 -11.88 27.46
CA GLY A 471 5.80 -12.01 27.65
C GLY A 471 6.60 -10.77 27.23
N LEU A 472 5.98 -9.73 26.67
CA LEU A 472 6.63 -8.43 26.43
C LEU A 472 6.45 -7.52 27.64
N GLN A 473 7.56 -7.06 28.24
CA GLN A 473 7.55 -6.20 29.42
C GLN A 473 7.55 -4.71 29.06
N GLU A 474 8.46 -4.31 28.18
CA GLU A 474 8.65 -2.92 27.81
C GLU A 474 9.22 -2.83 26.39
N ILE A 475 8.92 -1.72 25.72
CA ILE A 475 9.51 -1.33 24.44
C ILE A 475 10.38 -0.11 24.71
N ASN A 476 11.71 -0.31 24.66
CA ASN A 476 12.68 0.74 24.92
C ASN A 476 12.96 1.56 23.66
N ARG A 477 13.54 2.76 23.87
CA ARG A 477 14.10 3.58 22.79
C ARG A 477 15.03 2.74 21.93
N GLY A 478 14.90 2.87 20.61
CA GLY A 478 15.65 2.03 19.68
C GLY A 478 14.86 0.82 19.14
N LEU A 479 13.55 0.71 19.42
CA LEU A 479 12.74 -0.48 19.12
C LEU A 479 13.36 -1.76 19.69
N ARG A 480 13.80 -1.68 20.95
CA ARG A 480 14.28 -2.85 21.70
C ARG A 480 13.11 -3.38 22.53
N PHE A 481 12.62 -4.54 22.14
CA PHE A 481 11.52 -5.22 22.81
C PHE A 481 12.10 -6.13 23.89
N ARG A 482 11.91 -5.77 25.16
CA ARG A 482 12.39 -6.58 26.29
C ARG A 482 11.34 -7.63 26.64
N CYS A 483 11.66 -8.88 26.39
CA CYS A 483 10.78 -9.99 26.69
C CYS A 483 11.17 -10.65 28.02
N SER A 484 10.19 -10.92 28.87
CA SER A 484 10.35 -11.83 30.01
C SER A 484 10.39 -13.28 29.56
N GLU A 485 9.66 -13.59 28.49
CA GLU A 485 9.58 -14.91 27.88
C GLU A 485 9.61 -14.76 26.36
N TRP A 486 10.34 -15.64 25.69
CA TRP A 486 10.51 -15.56 24.24
C TRP A 486 9.20 -15.89 23.50
N PRO A 487 8.75 -15.08 22.53
CA PRO A 487 7.52 -15.35 21.77
C PRO A 487 7.67 -16.61 20.89
N GLU A 488 6.91 -17.66 21.19
CA GLU A 488 7.00 -18.95 20.47
C GLU A 488 6.50 -18.86 19.03
N ASN A 489 5.59 -17.92 18.76
CA ASN A 489 4.97 -17.76 17.46
C ASN A 489 5.61 -16.68 16.59
N LEU A 490 6.73 -16.08 17.01
CA LEU A 490 7.50 -15.14 16.18
C LEU A 490 8.27 -15.89 15.10
N LYS A 491 8.07 -15.50 13.84
CA LYS A 491 8.73 -16.07 12.65
C LYS A 491 9.90 -15.20 12.21
N LEU A 492 11.07 -15.45 12.79
CA LEU A 492 12.28 -14.65 12.51
C LEU A 492 12.74 -14.73 11.05
N GLU A 493 12.47 -15.85 10.38
CA GLU A 493 12.80 -16.07 8.97
C GLU A 493 11.99 -15.18 7.99
N VAL A 494 10.84 -14.68 8.43
CA VAL A 494 9.96 -13.78 7.65
C VAL A 494 10.07 -12.34 8.11
N GLY A 495 10.49 -12.15 9.37
CA GLY A 495 10.79 -10.84 9.93
C GLY A 495 11.96 -10.16 9.22
N GLU A 496 11.97 -8.83 9.23
CA GLU A 496 13.02 -8.03 8.61
C GLU A 496 13.74 -7.20 9.64
N ASN A 497 15.06 -7.10 9.47
CA ASN A 497 15.93 -6.26 10.26
C ASN A 497 15.93 -6.58 11.78
N LEU A 498 15.79 -7.86 12.12
CA LEU A 498 15.71 -8.34 13.50
C LEU A 498 16.94 -9.15 13.92
N GLU A 499 17.33 -8.97 15.18
CA GLU A 499 18.28 -9.84 15.87
C GLU A 499 17.83 -10.13 17.31
N ARG A 500 18.10 -11.36 17.76
CA ARG A 500 17.89 -11.77 19.16
C ARG A 500 19.16 -11.50 19.97
N LYS A 501 19.06 -10.69 21.02
CA LYS A 501 20.14 -10.40 21.99
C LYS A 501 19.73 -10.87 23.38
N GLY A 502 20.01 -12.13 23.69
CA GLY A 502 19.53 -12.77 24.92
C GLY A 502 18.02 -12.99 24.84
N ASP A 503 17.27 -12.39 25.76
CA ASP A 503 15.80 -12.39 25.76
C ASP A 503 15.21 -11.14 25.11
N ASP A 504 16.05 -10.21 24.66
CA ASP A 504 15.60 -9.01 23.97
C ASP A 504 15.58 -9.22 22.44
N LEU A 505 14.59 -8.62 21.80
CA LEU A 505 14.55 -8.44 20.36
C LEU A 505 15.02 -7.03 20.03
N ALA A 506 16.00 -6.90 19.13
CA ALA A 506 16.57 -5.62 18.75
C ALA A 506 16.69 -5.48 17.23
N VAL A 507 16.84 -4.23 16.77
CA VAL A 507 17.12 -3.90 15.38
C VAL A 507 18.53 -4.35 15.01
N LYS A 508 18.66 -5.11 13.91
CA LYS A 508 19.94 -5.65 13.41
C LYS A 508 20.79 -4.59 12.70
N ASP A 509 20.16 -3.78 11.87
CA ASP A 509 20.74 -2.74 11.04
C ASP A 509 19.97 -1.42 11.22
N ALA A 510 20.61 -0.47 11.89
CA ALA A 510 20.04 0.85 12.14
C ALA A 510 19.93 1.73 10.88
N SER A 511 20.45 1.29 9.73
CA SER A 511 20.40 2.03 8.47
C SER A 511 19.24 1.63 7.54
N ALA A 512 18.55 0.53 7.85
CA ALA A 512 17.44 0.01 7.06
C ALA A 512 16.12 0.80 7.25
N ARG A 513 15.16 0.60 6.32
CA ARG A 513 13.89 1.35 6.22
C ARG A 513 12.96 1.14 7.41
N GLY A 514 12.91 -0.09 7.91
CA GLY A 514 12.00 -0.49 8.96
C GLY A 514 12.47 -1.73 9.68
N VAL A 515 11.74 -2.09 10.71
CA VAL A 515 11.81 -3.39 11.36
C VAL A 515 10.44 -4.02 11.26
N ARG A 516 10.40 -5.30 10.86
CA ARG A 516 9.15 -6.04 10.70
C ARG A 516 9.18 -7.29 11.54
N LEU A 517 8.19 -7.42 12.41
CA LEU A 517 7.93 -8.63 13.19
C LEU A 517 6.74 -9.35 12.56
N VAL A 518 6.86 -10.66 12.35
CA VAL A 518 5.78 -11.48 11.80
C VAL A 518 5.45 -12.60 12.79
N PHE A 519 4.20 -12.64 13.25
CA PHE A 519 3.71 -13.61 14.22
C PHE A 519 2.70 -14.57 13.61
N GLY A 520 2.83 -15.86 13.88
CA GLY A 520 1.81 -16.86 13.54
C GLY A 520 0.68 -16.86 14.56
N LEU A 521 -0.47 -16.28 14.21
CA LEU A 521 -1.66 -16.33 15.08
C LEU A 521 -2.40 -17.68 14.97
N SER A 522 -2.28 -18.36 13.83
CA SER A 522 -2.75 -19.72 13.58
C SER A 522 -1.95 -20.39 12.45
N GLN A 523 -2.23 -21.66 12.12
CA GLN A 523 -1.57 -22.34 10.99
C GLN A 523 -1.69 -21.62 9.65
N ALA A 524 -2.76 -20.85 9.43
CA ALA A 524 -3.01 -20.13 8.19
C ALA A 524 -2.86 -18.60 8.32
N ARG A 525 -2.57 -18.10 9.53
CA ARG A 525 -2.62 -16.66 9.82
C ARG A 525 -1.30 -16.14 10.33
N LEU A 526 -0.77 -15.16 9.60
CA LEU A 526 0.34 -14.33 10.02
C LEU A 526 -0.18 -12.92 10.34
N GLN A 527 0.39 -12.28 11.36
CA GLN A 527 0.22 -10.87 11.68
C GLN A 527 1.58 -10.20 11.60
N SER A 528 1.74 -9.25 10.69
CA SER A 528 2.89 -8.36 10.67
C SER A 528 2.66 -7.16 11.57
N LEU A 529 3.73 -6.71 12.20
CA LEU A 529 3.83 -5.42 12.88
C LEU A 529 5.12 -4.76 12.38
N THR A 530 4.98 -3.62 11.71
CA THR A 530 6.13 -2.91 11.11
C THR A 530 6.31 -1.56 11.79
N TRP A 531 7.57 -1.16 11.96
CA TRP A 531 7.95 0.16 12.48
C TRP A 531 9.08 0.73 11.64
N ASN A 532 9.17 2.05 11.56
CA ASN A 532 10.36 2.70 11.00
C ASN A 532 11.53 2.54 11.98
N VAL A 533 12.73 2.28 11.47
CA VAL A 533 13.93 2.18 12.32
C VAL A 533 14.15 3.50 13.09
N PRO A 534 14.62 3.46 14.34
CA PRO A 534 14.98 4.65 15.09
C PRO A 534 15.93 5.58 14.33
N GLY A 535 15.51 6.81 14.05
CA GLY A 535 16.28 7.76 13.25
C GLY A 535 15.45 8.90 12.68
N VAL A 536 16.04 9.67 11.77
CA VAL A 536 15.35 10.72 11.01
C VAL A 536 15.56 10.44 9.53
N PHE A 537 14.44 10.35 8.80
CA PHE A 537 14.42 10.06 7.37
C PHE A 537 13.49 11.04 6.67
N VAL A 538 13.78 11.29 5.40
CA VAL A 538 12.93 12.10 4.55
C VAL A 538 12.72 11.39 3.22
N GLU A 539 11.45 11.32 2.81
CA GLU A 539 11.02 10.74 1.55
C GLU A 539 10.24 11.78 0.75
N VAL A 540 10.24 11.62 -0.57
CA VAL A 540 9.44 12.42 -1.49
C VAL A 540 8.45 11.49 -2.17
N GLU A 541 7.17 11.72 -1.91
CA GLU A 541 6.07 11.08 -2.61
C GLU A 541 5.66 11.94 -3.81
N SER A 542 5.79 11.40 -5.02
CA SER A 542 5.33 12.01 -6.27
C SER A 542 4.21 11.18 -6.88
N ILE A 543 3.26 11.81 -7.55
CA ILE A 543 2.11 11.12 -8.16
C ILE A 543 2.29 11.19 -9.67
N ALA A 544 2.31 10.04 -10.34
CA ALA A 544 2.35 9.98 -11.79
C ALA A 544 0.95 10.20 -12.40
N GLU A 545 0.89 10.60 -13.68
CA GLU A 545 -0.37 10.57 -14.45
C GLU A 545 -0.90 9.13 -14.49
N GLY A 546 -2.08 8.91 -13.90
CA GLY A 546 -2.61 7.57 -13.61
C GLY A 546 -2.86 7.34 -12.10
N GLY A 547 -2.37 8.24 -11.25
CA GLY A 547 -2.68 8.24 -9.82
C GLY A 547 -1.84 7.26 -8.99
N ILE A 548 -0.77 6.69 -9.56
CA ILE A 548 0.17 5.85 -8.82
C ILE A 548 1.15 6.74 -8.07
N SER A 549 1.23 6.55 -6.76
CA SER A 549 2.18 7.23 -5.88
C SER A 549 3.53 6.50 -5.90
N SER A 550 4.60 7.20 -6.22
CA SER A 550 5.99 6.75 -6.05
C SER A 550 6.58 7.45 -4.83
N ARG A 551 7.20 6.70 -3.91
CA ARG A 551 7.99 7.25 -2.81
C ARG A 551 9.47 6.99 -3.04
N SER A 552 10.27 8.03 -2.89
CA SER A 552 11.72 7.96 -3.04
C SER A 552 12.40 8.50 -1.79
N ARG A 553 13.38 7.76 -1.26
CA ARG A 553 14.20 8.24 -0.13
C ARG A 553 15.10 9.36 -0.64
N ARG A 554 15.29 10.37 0.21
CA ARG A 554 16.28 11.42 -0.01
C ARG A 554 17.37 11.33 1.04
N ALA A 555 18.59 11.66 0.63
CA ALA A 555 19.68 11.85 1.57
C ALA A 555 19.41 13.12 2.39
N LEU A 556 19.71 13.10 3.68
CA LEU A 556 19.56 14.30 4.51
C LEU A 556 20.42 15.44 3.95
N GLY A 557 19.82 16.61 3.80
CA GLY A 557 20.44 17.80 3.21
C GLY A 557 20.47 17.80 1.67
N SER A 558 19.91 16.78 0.99
CA SER A 558 19.80 16.78 -0.47
C SER A 558 18.87 17.89 -0.95
N THR A 559 19.02 18.27 -2.22
CA THR A 559 18.16 19.26 -2.86
C THR A 559 16.88 18.59 -3.36
N GLU A 560 15.73 19.21 -3.14
CA GLU A 560 14.45 18.78 -3.70
C GLU A 560 13.68 19.98 -4.26
N THR A 561 13.21 19.85 -5.50
CA THR A 561 12.45 20.90 -6.18
C THR A 561 10.98 20.85 -5.79
N VAL A 562 10.48 21.96 -5.24
CA VAL A 562 9.08 22.16 -4.81
C VAL A 562 8.47 23.36 -5.53
N SER A 563 7.18 23.28 -5.88
CA SER A 563 6.46 24.38 -6.53
C SER A 563 5.07 24.56 -5.95
N LEU A 564 4.48 25.75 -6.11
CA LEU A 564 3.13 26.06 -5.62
C LEU A 564 2.04 25.18 -6.27
N ILE A 565 2.32 24.60 -7.43
CA ILE A 565 1.43 23.70 -8.17
C ILE A 565 1.83 22.23 -8.05
N SER A 566 2.90 21.93 -7.31
CA SER A 566 3.39 20.56 -7.13
C SER A 566 2.41 19.74 -6.30
N ASP A 567 2.15 18.54 -6.78
CA ASP A 567 1.38 17.49 -6.09
C ASP A 567 2.25 16.58 -5.21
N LYS A 568 3.56 16.84 -5.16
CA LYS A 568 4.51 16.13 -4.31
C LYS A 568 4.17 16.29 -2.83
N GLN A 569 4.47 15.26 -2.04
CA GLN A 569 4.43 15.31 -0.59
C GLN A 569 5.81 14.96 -0.03
N ILE A 570 6.32 15.80 0.86
CA ILE A 570 7.51 15.52 1.64
C ILE A 570 7.07 14.75 2.89
N VAL A 571 7.56 13.53 3.03
CA VAL A 571 7.29 12.67 4.18
C VAL A 571 8.48 12.75 5.12
N VAL A 572 8.28 13.35 6.30
CA VAL A 572 9.29 13.36 7.35
C VAL A 572 8.99 12.24 8.32
N ILE A 573 9.97 11.40 8.59
CA ILE A 573 9.88 10.28 9.52
C ILE A 573 10.91 10.52 10.62
N ALA A 574 10.47 10.49 11.87
CA ALA A 574 11.37 10.52 13.01
C ALA A 574 10.86 9.59 14.11
N SER A 575 11.63 9.40 15.17
CA SER A 575 11.28 8.52 16.30
C SER A 575 11.00 9.25 17.61
N ASP A 576 11.52 10.46 17.73
CA ASP A 576 11.38 11.31 18.91
C ASP A 576 10.47 12.50 18.59
N PRO A 577 9.77 13.08 19.58
CA PRO A 577 9.08 14.35 19.40
C PRO A 577 10.06 15.48 19.05
N GLY A 578 9.63 16.40 18.19
CA GLY A 578 10.43 17.54 17.78
C GLY A 578 9.65 18.60 17.00
N TYR A 579 10.37 19.61 16.52
CA TYR A 579 9.82 20.72 15.75
C TYR A 579 10.30 20.64 14.29
N LEU A 580 9.37 20.73 13.35
CA LEU A 580 9.67 20.94 11.94
C LEU A 580 9.65 22.44 11.65
N ARG A 581 10.69 22.95 10.99
CA ARG A 581 10.89 24.38 10.77
C ARG A 581 11.28 24.69 9.33
N LEU A 582 10.74 25.79 8.81
CA LEU A 582 11.08 26.38 7.52
C LEU A 582 10.78 27.89 7.60
N GLY A 583 11.82 28.71 7.68
CA GLY A 583 11.69 30.15 7.87
C GLY A 583 11.03 30.48 9.20
N ASP A 584 9.97 31.27 9.15
CA ASP A 584 9.16 31.63 10.32
C ASP A 584 8.14 30.55 10.72
N TRP A 585 7.93 29.54 9.86
CA TRP A 585 7.03 28.44 10.17
C TRP A 585 7.72 27.43 11.10
N SER A 586 6.98 27.01 12.13
CA SER A 586 7.39 25.97 13.08
C SER A 586 6.17 25.16 13.50
N GLN A 587 6.27 23.83 13.42
CA GLN A 587 5.23 22.92 13.87
C GLN A 587 5.82 21.84 14.79
N ARG A 588 5.27 21.70 15.99
CA ARG A 588 5.59 20.57 16.88
C ARG A 588 4.93 19.31 16.33
N VAL A 589 5.70 18.23 16.25
CA VAL A 589 5.21 16.89 15.88
C VAL A 589 5.72 15.90 16.91
N ASP A 590 4.81 15.14 17.51
CA ASP A 590 5.17 14.06 18.41
C ASP A 590 5.34 12.77 17.61
N PHE A 591 6.55 12.52 17.09
CA PHE A 591 6.79 11.36 16.25
C PHE A 591 6.75 10.01 17.00
N SER A 592 6.71 10.04 18.34
CA SER A 592 6.45 8.83 19.14
C SER A 592 4.99 8.36 19.01
N ARG A 593 4.09 9.28 18.66
CA ARG A 593 2.67 9.02 18.40
C ARG A 593 2.35 9.04 16.91
N GLN A 594 3.08 9.84 16.12
CA GLN A 594 2.87 10.00 14.68
C GLN A 594 4.14 9.61 13.93
N PRO A 595 4.30 8.35 13.47
CA PRO A 595 5.58 7.87 12.95
C PRO A 595 6.03 8.57 11.66
N ALA A 596 5.14 9.33 11.00
CA ALA A 596 5.45 10.15 9.85
C ALA A 596 4.59 11.42 9.81
N LYS A 597 5.16 12.51 9.29
CA LYS A 597 4.45 13.76 8.96
C LYS A 597 4.51 14.02 7.47
N LEU A 598 3.33 14.19 6.86
CA LEU A 598 3.18 14.56 5.45
C LEU A 598 3.10 16.07 5.32
N LEU A 599 3.97 16.65 4.48
CA LEU A 599 4.03 18.07 4.18
C LEU A 599 3.83 18.28 2.67
N PRO A 600 2.77 18.96 2.21
CA PRO A 600 2.60 19.26 0.80
C PRO A 600 3.75 20.11 0.27
N ALA A 601 4.32 19.75 -0.88
CA ALA A 601 5.39 20.51 -1.51
C ALA A 601 4.94 21.95 -1.84
N SER A 602 3.69 22.14 -2.24
CA SER A 602 3.08 23.46 -2.45
C SER A 602 3.02 24.32 -1.19
N PHE A 603 2.71 23.71 -0.04
CA PHE A 603 2.75 24.39 1.26
C PHE A 603 4.18 24.84 1.58
N LEU A 604 5.17 23.95 1.43
CA LEU A 604 6.56 24.29 1.69
C LEU A 604 7.08 25.36 0.73
N ALA A 605 6.74 25.26 -0.56
CA ALA A 605 7.08 26.26 -1.56
C ALA A 605 6.55 27.65 -1.21
N SER A 606 5.35 27.76 -0.61
CA SER A 606 4.76 29.02 -0.17
C SER A 606 5.49 29.68 1.02
N ARG A 607 6.35 28.92 1.73
CA ARG A 607 7.10 29.37 2.91
C ARG A 607 8.58 29.61 2.64
N LEU A 608 9.04 29.40 1.40
CA LEU A 608 10.42 29.69 1.01
C LEU A 608 10.66 31.20 1.05
N THR A 609 11.79 31.58 1.65
CA THR A 609 12.27 32.96 1.68
C THR A 609 13.73 33.00 1.23
N PRO A 610 14.27 34.16 0.83
CA PRO A 610 15.68 34.28 0.45
C PRO A 610 16.67 33.82 1.53
N GLN A 611 16.28 33.89 2.80
CA GLN A 611 17.10 33.52 3.96
C GLN A 611 16.79 32.10 4.49
N SER A 612 15.75 31.44 3.99
CA SER A 612 15.35 30.12 4.47
C SER A 612 14.83 29.23 3.34
N SER A 613 15.70 28.30 2.93
CA SER A 613 15.42 27.26 1.95
C SER A 613 15.62 25.84 2.51
N ILE A 614 15.90 25.69 3.80
CA ILE A 614 16.21 24.40 4.41
C ILE A 614 15.06 24.00 5.33
N LEU A 615 14.48 22.83 5.08
CA LEU A 615 13.55 22.18 5.99
C LEU A 615 14.36 21.52 7.11
N ILE A 616 14.09 21.90 8.35
CA ILE A 616 14.87 21.49 9.52
C ILE A 616 13.98 20.69 10.49
N TYR A 617 14.54 19.64 11.08
CA TYR A 617 13.98 18.96 12.24
C TYR A 617 14.82 19.25 13.48
N GLU A 618 14.18 19.75 14.53
CA GLU A 618 14.79 20.04 15.83
C GLU A 618 14.22 19.09 16.89
N ASN A 619 15.04 18.18 17.39
CA ASN A 619 14.63 17.16 18.37
C ASN A 619 14.37 17.82 19.74
N GLU A 620 13.16 17.66 20.28
CA GLU A 620 12.73 18.30 21.54
C GLU A 620 13.52 17.78 22.76
N LEU A 621 13.92 16.50 22.73
CA LEU A 621 14.56 15.83 23.85
C LEU A 621 16.07 16.10 23.93
N THR A 622 16.73 16.21 22.79
CA THR A 622 18.19 16.38 22.69
C THR A 622 18.62 17.81 22.33
N GLY A 623 17.71 18.61 21.77
CA GLY A 623 18.02 19.93 21.18
C GLY A 623 18.81 19.87 19.88
N THR A 624 18.97 18.67 19.27
CA THR A 624 19.75 18.51 18.04
C THR A 624 18.93 18.95 16.83
N SER A 625 19.54 19.78 15.97
CA SER A 625 18.97 20.23 14.70
C SER A 625 19.55 19.46 13.53
N LEU A 626 18.71 18.99 12.62
CA LEU A 626 19.07 18.22 11.43
C LEU A 626 18.46 18.85 10.18
N ASP A 627 19.29 19.10 9.17
CA ASP A 627 18.87 19.58 7.86
C ASP A 627 18.27 18.41 7.08
N LEU A 628 16.96 18.45 6.82
CA LEU A 628 16.25 17.39 6.12
C LEU A 628 16.43 17.52 4.62
N LEU A 629 15.99 18.64 4.04
CA LEU A 629 16.04 18.91 2.60
C LEU A 629 16.37 20.38 2.36
N ARG A 630 17.16 20.63 1.32
CA ARG A 630 17.31 21.94 0.71
C ARG A 630 16.25 22.09 -0.38
N LEU A 631 15.26 22.92 -0.13
CA LEU A 631 14.14 23.12 -1.03
C LEU A 631 14.47 24.21 -2.06
N THR A 632 14.33 23.86 -3.33
CA THR A 632 14.49 24.79 -4.47
C THR A 632 13.18 24.94 -5.21
N GLN A 633 13.04 26.01 -6.00
CA GLN A 633 11.89 26.19 -6.89
C GLN A 633 12.30 25.93 -8.34
N PRO A 634 11.41 25.40 -9.19
CA PRO A 634 11.68 25.36 -10.62
C PRO A 634 11.65 26.78 -11.18
N HIS A 635 12.72 27.20 -11.86
CA HIS A 635 12.74 28.48 -12.56
C HIS A 635 12.50 28.24 -14.04
N GLU A 636 11.27 28.55 -14.47
CA GLU A 636 10.87 28.40 -15.87
C GLU A 636 11.62 29.43 -16.74
N ALA A 637 12.40 28.92 -17.68
CA ALA A 637 12.95 29.71 -18.77
C ALA A 637 12.21 29.40 -20.07
N SER A 638 11.77 30.45 -20.78
CA SER A 638 11.03 30.35 -22.02
C SER A 638 11.92 30.14 -23.25
N GLY A 639 13.23 30.19 -23.08
CA GLY A 639 14.18 29.98 -24.15
C GLY A 639 15.63 29.89 -23.67
N PHE A 640 16.41 29.07 -24.36
CA PHE A 640 17.81 28.84 -24.09
C PHE A 640 18.61 28.77 -25.39
N SER A 641 19.83 29.30 -25.38
CA SER A 641 20.81 29.10 -26.46
C SER A 641 22.22 29.27 -25.93
N ALA A 642 23.18 28.54 -26.46
CA ALA A 642 24.60 28.76 -26.19
C ALA A 642 25.34 28.97 -27.51
N GLN A 643 26.39 29.79 -27.50
CA GLN A 643 27.21 30.01 -28.69
C GLN A 643 28.58 30.56 -28.34
N TYR A 644 29.57 30.21 -29.15
CA TYR A 644 30.89 30.83 -29.11
C TYR A 644 30.89 32.14 -29.90
N ARG A 645 31.35 33.24 -29.29
CA ARG A 645 31.55 34.54 -29.93
C ARG A 645 32.77 35.25 -29.38
N GLY A 646 33.75 35.50 -30.25
CA GLY A 646 34.89 36.41 -29.96
C GLY A 646 35.72 36.03 -28.74
N GLY A 647 36.10 34.75 -28.60
CA GLY A 647 36.88 34.25 -27.46
C GLY A 647 36.04 33.88 -26.22
N GLN A 648 34.74 34.16 -26.24
CA GLN A 648 33.83 33.87 -25.13
C GLN A 648 32.79 32.82 -25.51
N PHE A 649 32.47 31.95 -24.56
CA PHE A 649 31.28 31.12 -24.63
C PHE A 649 30.13 31.83 -23.92
N VAL A 650 29.03 32.04 -24.63
CA VAL A 650 27.90 32.84 -24.14
C VAL A 650 26.66 31.96 -24.08
N MET A 651 26.16 31.73 -22.87
CA MET A 651 24.88 31.06 -22.64
C MET A 651 23.82 32.13 -22.39
N ARG A 652 22.68 32.03 -23.08
CA ARG A 652 21.58 32.98 -23.04
C ARG A 652 20.33 32.28 -22.54
N LEU A 653 19.71 32.86 -21.52
CA LEU A 653 18.49 32.39 -20.89
C LEU A 653 17.41 33.48 -20.99
N HIS A 654 16.21 33.08 -21.42
CA HIS A 654 15.02 33.92 -21.38
C HIS A 654 14.16 33.54 -20.20
N VAL A 655 13.86 34.49 -19.34
CA VAL A 655 13.15 34.27 -18.07
C VAL A 655 12.07 35.33 -17.88
N SER A 656 11.01 34.98 -17.16
CA SER A 656 9.91 35.90 -16.86
C SER A 656 10.29 36.96 -15.82
N GLU A 657 11.21 36.63 -14.92
CA GLU A 657 11.67 37.46 -13.80
C GLU A 657 13.19 37.64 -13.84
N PRO A 658 13.74 38.73 -13.26
CA PRO A 658 15.18 38.98 -13.34
C PRO A 658 15.94 38.01 -12.43
N LEU A 659 17.05 37.48 -12.93
CA LEU A 659 17.97 36.69 -12.12
C LEU A 659 18.77 37.61 -11.20
N ASP A 660 18.90 37.21 -9.93
CA ASP A 660 19.82 37.81 -8.97
C ASP A 660 21.22 37.20 -9.10
N ALA A 661 21.29 35.89 -9.34
CA ALA A 661 22.53 35.15 -9.49
C ALA A 661 22.35 33.88 -10.34
N THR A 662 23.47 33.28 -10.74
CA THR A 662 23.51 31.99 -11.47
C THR A 662 24.67 31.16 -10.96
N ALA A 663 24.44 29.87 -10.67
CA ALA A 663 25.49 28.90 -10.40
C ALA A 663 25.71 28.05 -11.65
N VAL A 664 26.98 27.90 -12.04
CA VAL A 664 27.38 27.14 -13.23
C VAL A 664 28.27 26.00 -12.78
N ARG A 665 27.91 24.78 -13.16
CA ARG A 665 28.74 23.59 -12.99
C ARG A 665 29.28 23.17 -14.35
N ALA A 666 30.60 23.25 -14.52
CA ALA A 666 31.31 22.86 -15.73
C ALA A 666 32.01 21.50 -15.52
N VAL A 667 31.80 20.55 -16.43
CA VAL A 667 32.40 19.20 -16.34
C VAL A 667 33.03 18.82 -17.69
N SER A 668 34.30 18.41 -17.66
CA SER A 668 35.03 17.87 -18.81
C SER A 668 34.81 16.37 -18.94
N LEU A 669 34.13 15.95 -20.01
CA LEU A 669 33.89 14.54 -20.31
C LEU A 669 35.17 13.82 -20.79
N THR A 670 36.20 14.55 -21.21
CA THR A 670 37.48 13.99 -21.67
C THR A 670 38.46 13.76 -20.52
N SER A 671 38.58 14.70 -19.58
CA SER A 671 39.56 14.64 -18.48
C SER A 671 38.96 14.31 -17.10
N ASP A 672 37.63 14.37 -16.95
CA ASP A 672 36.92 14.28 -15.65
C ASP A 672 37.19 15.48 -14.70
N ASP A 673 37.79 16.55 -15.21
CA ASP A 673 37.92 17.79 -14.46
C ASP A 673 36.57 18.51 -14.34
N ASP A 674 36.29 19.07 -13.18
CA ASP A 674 35.13 19.93 -12.96
C ASP A 674 35.47 21.25 -12.26
N ASP A 675 34.53 22.17 -12.35
CA ASP A 675 34.50 23.42 -11.60
C ASP A 675 33.06 23.86 -11.33
N MET A 676 32.84 24.53 -10.20
CA MET A 676 31.54 25.06 -9.80
C MET A 676 31.69 26.45 -9.23
N PHE A 677 30.99 27.42 -9.80
CA PHE A 677 31.11 28.83 -9.43
C PHE A 677 29.76 29.55 -9.53
N THR A 678 29.62 30.63 -8.75
CA THR A 678 28.40 31.46 -8.68
C THR A 678 28.69 32.85 -9.22
N LEU A 679 27.79 33.36 -10.06
CA LEU A 679 27.86 34.66 -10.72
C LEU A 679 26.71 35.54 -10.25
N GLN A 680 27.01 36.73 -9.74
CA GLN A 680 26.01 37.72 -9.35
C GLN A 680 25.59 38.54 -10.58
N ALA A 681 24.30 38.86 -10.68
CA ALA A 681 23.76 39.60 -11.81
C ALA A 681 24.32 41.01 -11.86
N ASN A 682 24.85 41.39 -13.02
CA ASN A 682 25.36 42.74 -13.30
C ASN A 682 26.47 43.19 -12.34
N ALA A 683 27.27 42.27 -11.82
CA ALA A 683 28.45 42.61 -11.02
C ALA A 683 29.51 43.34 -11.87
N ASP A 684 30.19 44.32 -11.27
CA ASP A 684 31.20 45.13 -11.95
C ASP A 684 32.50 44.37 -12.26
N GLU A 685 32.80 43.32 -11.49
CA GLU A 685 34.02 42.52 -11.60
C GLU A 685 33.75 41.15 -12.23
N LEU A 686 34.70 40.67 -13.03
CA LEU A 686 34.73 39.29 -13.52
C LEU A 686 35.12 38.35 -12.39
N ILE A 687 34.39 37.25 -12.23
CA ILE A 687 34.72 36.20 -11.25
C ILE A 687 35.76 35.27 -11.86
N ASN A 688 36.86 35.06 -11.15
CA ASN A 688 37.86 34.08 -11.52
C ASN A 688 37.33 32.67 -11.23
N THR A 689 37.33 31.82 -12.25
CA THR A 689 37.03 30.39 -12.15
C THR A 689 38.33 29.60 -12.18
N ARG A 690 38.29 28.28 -12.00
CA ARG A 690 39.46 27.41 -12.11
C ARG A 690 40.10 27.46 -13.51
N PHE A 691 39.30 27.72 -14.54
CA PHE A 691 39.70 27.61 -15.95
C PHE A 691 39.64 28.94 -16.73
N GLY A 692 39.24 30.04 -16.10
CA GLY A 692 39.12 31.31 -16.78
C GLY A 692 38.42 32.38 -15.95
N GLN A 693 37.63 33.21 -16.62
CA GLN A 693 36.84 34.27 -15.99
C GLN A 693 35.40 34.21 -16.48
N ALA A 694 34.46 34.54 -15.59
CA ALA A 694 33.04 34.47 -15.89
C ALA A 694 32.28 35.67 -15.35
N ARG A 695 31.16 36.02 -15.98
CA ARG A 695 30.23 37.05 -15.50
C ARG A 695 28.79 36.77 -15.95
N LEU A 696 27.84 37.30 -15.20
CA LEU A 696 26.42 37.28 -15.51
C LEU A 696 25.94 38.70 -15.81
N MET A 697 25.30 38.90 -16.96
CA MET A 697 24.60 40.14 -17.29
C MET A 697 23.11 39.86 -17.48
N VAL A 698 22.25 40.64 -16.84
CA VAL A 698 20.79 40.52 -16.94
C VAL A 698 20.23 41.83 -17.45
N VAL A 699 19.49 41.75 -18.57
CA VAL A 699 18.90 42.91 -19.27
C VAL A 699 17.42 42.69 -19.56
N ASP A 700 16.69 43.76 -19.81
CA ASP A 700 15.28 43.67 -20.21
C ASP A 700 15.12 43.00 -21.58
N GLY A 701 14.15 42.08 -21.68
CA GLY A 701 13.84 41.37 -22.91
C GLY A 701 13.03 42.21 -23.90
N SER A 702 13.35 42.08 -25.20
CA SER A 702 12.66 42.81 -26.27
C SER A 702 11.17 42.45 -26.44
N GLU A 703 10.75 41.29 -25.93
CA GLU A 703 9.37 40.77 -26.01
C GLU A 703 8.68 40.71 -24.63
N GLY A 704 9.25 41.41 -23.63
CA GLY A 704 8.89 41.26 -22.22
C GLY A 704 9.76 40.23 -21.49
N GLY A 705 9.74 40.28 -20.15
CA GLY A 705 10.64 39.48 -19.30
C GLY A 705 12.08 39.98 -19.32
N TYR A 706 13.03 39.09 -19.01
CA TYR A 706 14.45 39.39 -18.90
C TYR A 706 15.29 38.38 -19.69
N VAL A 707 16.47 38.82 -20.10
CA VAL A 707 17.46 37.98 -20.77
C VAL A 707 18.73 37.98 -19.95
N ALA A 708 19.11 36.80 -19.46
CA ALA A 708 20.36 36.57 -18.76
C ALA A 708 21.42 36.03 -19.72
N TYR A 709 22.60 36.64 -19.69
CA TYR A 709 23.78 36.25 -20.46
C TYR A 709 24.89 35.83 -19.49
N VAL A 710 25.23 34.55 -19.52
CA VAL A 710 26.41 34.01 -18.84
C VAL A 710 27.56 34.02 -19.83
N TYR A 711 28.58 34.83 -19.56
CA TYR A 711 29.80 34.92 -20.35
C TYR A 711 30.90 34.14 -19.66
N LEU A 712 31.51 33.19 -20.38
CA LEU A 712 32.71 32.47 -19.97
C LEU A 712 33.86 32.85 -20.91
N ASN A 713 34.93 33.41 -20.36
CA ASN A 713 36.15 33.69 -21.11
C ASN A 713 36.99 32.41 -21.23
N LEU A 714 37.37 32.06 -22.46
CA LEU A 714 38.02 30.79 -22.76
C LEU A 714 39.55 30.87 -22.88
N ASP A 715 40.16 32.02 -22.59
CA ASP A 715 41.61 32.26 -22.76
C ASP A 715 42.51 31.20 -22.10
N TYR A 716 42.06 30.62 -20.98
CA TYR A 716 42.78 29.59 -20.22
C TYR A 716 42.01 28.27 -20.12
N TRP A 717 40.93 28.12 -20.89
CA TRP A 717 40.06 26.95 -20.79
C TRP A 717 40.72 25.73 -21.41
N PRO A 718 40.82 24.59 -20.68
CA PRO A 718 41.47 23.40 -21.23
C PRO A 718 40.73 22.83 -22.43
N ALA A 719 41.48 22.26 -23.37
CA ALA A 719 40.91 21.50 -24.49
C ALA A 719 40.13 20.28 -23.97
N GLY A 720 39.02 19.96 -24.61
CA GLY A 720 38.14 18.87 -24.19
C GLY A 720 36.70 19.05 -24.62
N ALA A 721 35.88 18.08 -24.21
CA ALA A 721 34.43 18.14 -24.35
C ALA A 721 33.80 18.54 -23.03
N TRP A 722 33.20 19.73 -22.98
CA TRP A 722 32.67 20.34 -21.77
C TRP A 722 31.14 20.36 -21.77
N LEU A 723 30.55 20.05 -20.63
CA LEU A 723 29.13 20.18 -20.34
C LEU A 723 28.92 21.21 -19.22
N PHE A 724 27.98 22.13 -19.40
CA PHE A 724 27.66 23.18 -18.45
C PHE A 724 26.21 23.07 -17.98
N ASN A 725 26.01 22.85 -16.69
CA ASN A 725 24.69 22.85 -16.04
C ASN A 725 24.48 24.17 -15.29
N ILE A 726 23.24 24.66 -15.27
CA ILE A 726 22.93 26.02 -14.82
C ILE A 726 21.78 26.03 -13.81
N ASP A 727 22.04 26.62 -12.65
CA ASP A 727 21.04 26.96 -11.64
C ASP A 727 20.93 28.48 -11.52
N ALA A 728 19.74 28.99 -11.22
CA ALA A 728 19.47 30.42 -11.09
C ALA A 728 18.92 30.77 -9.72
N GLN A 729 19.17 32.02 -9.31
CA GLN A 729 18.52 32.65 -8.18
C GLN A 729 17.57 33.72 -8.71
N ILE A 730 16.28 33.63 -8.38
CA ILE A 730 15.25 34.63 -8.73
C ILE A 730 14.54 35.05 -7.45
N LYS A 731 14.46 36.36 -7.20
CA LYS A 731 13.93 36.93 -5.94
C LYS A 731 14.56 36.32 -4.69
N GLY A 732 15.86 36.01 -4.77
CA GLY A 732 16.64 35.41 -3.69
C GLY A 732 16.46 33.90 -3.52
N ILE A 733 15.64 33.23 -4.32
CA ILE A 733 15.39 31.78 -4.22
C ILE A 733 16.16 31.02 -5.31
N TRP A 734 16.97 30.04 -4.91
CA TRP A 734 17.71 29.17 -5.83
C TRP A 734 16.81 28.11 -6.47
N GLY A 735 17.08 27.80 -7.74
CA GLY A 735 16.30 26.87 -8.54
C GLY A 735 17.03 26.38 -9.78
N HIS A 736 16.73 25.15 -10.20
CA HIS A 736 17.18 24.62 -11.49
C HIS A 736 16.48 25.37 -12.61
N VAL A 737 17.25 25.74 -13.64
CA VAL A 737 16.69 26.40 -14.83
C VAL A 737 16.17 25.32 -15.77
N GLN A 738 14.86 25.34 -16.00
CA GLN A 738 14.17 24.28 -16.73
C GLN A 738 13.06 24.86 -17.60
N ASN A 739 12.61 24.09 -18.60
CA ASN A 739 11.46 24.48 -19.41
C ASN A 739 10.13 24.18 -18.67
N SER A 740 9.00 24.45 -19.33
CA SER A 740 7.66 24.17 -18.81
C SER A 740 7.36 22.67 -18.57
N ARG A 741 8.16 21.77 -19.16
CA ARG A 741 8.08 20.31 -18.97
C ARG A 741 9.01 19.79 -17.87
N GLN A 742 9.73 20.69 -17.18
CA GLN A 742 10.75 20.38 -16.17
C GLN A 742 12.02 19.72 -16.76
N ASP A 743 12.25 19.85 -18.06
CA ASP A 743 13.48 19.39 -18.68
C ASP A 743 14.61 20.40 -18.39
N ALA A 744 15.81 19.90 -18.06
CA ALA A 744 16.95 20.72 -17.69
C ALA A 744 17.60 21.42 -18.90
N PHE A 745 18.06 22.65 -18.71
CA PHE A 745 18.91 23.33 -19.69
C PHE A 745 20.40 23.07 -19.41
N ALA A 746 21.13 22.67 -20.45
CA ALA A 746 22.58 22.47 -20.41
C ALA A 746 23.23 22.94 -21.72
N ALA A 747 24.49 23.39 -21.65
CA ALA A 747 25.27 23.76 -22.83
C ALA A 747 26.45 22.81 -23.06
N GLY A 748 26.74 22.51 -24.33
CA GLY A 748 27.93 21.74 -24.73
C GLY A 748 28.97 22.64 -25.40
N LEU A 749 30.26 22.39 -25.12
CA LEU A 749 31.38 23.03 -25.81
C LEU A 749 32.46 22.00 -26.14
N LEU A 750 32.80 21.89 -27.42
CA LEU A 750 33.95 21.12 -27.89
C LEU A 750 35.11 22.09 -28.15
N TRP A 751 36.18 21.97 -27.36
CA TRP A 751 37.30 22.91 -27.36
C TRP A 751 38.61 22.23 -27.76
N GLY A 752 39.32 22.79 -28.74
CA GLY A 752 40.57 22.21 -29.27
C GLY A 752 41.84 22.78 -28.65
N GLU A 753 42.95 22.05 -28.76
CA GLU A 753 44.25 22.42 -28.18
C GLU A 753 44.82 23.75 -28.70
N ALA A 754 44.46 24.15 -29.92
CA ALA A 754 44.89 25.43 -30.49
C ALA A 754 43.98 26.63 -30.08
N GLY A 755 43.05 26.42 -29.13
CA GLY A 755 42.21 27.48 -28.58
C GLY A 755 41.06 27.90 -29.47
N GLN A 756 40.45 26.94 -30.17
CA GLN A 756 39.29 27.17 -31.04
C GLN A 756 38.17 26.14 -30.79
N PRO A 757 36.89 26.49 -31.09
CA PRO A 757 35.81 25.52 -31.04
C PRO A 757 36.00 24.46 -32.13
N LEU A 758 35.69 23.21 -31.82
CA LEU A 758 35.75 22.08 -32.74
C LEU A 758 34.35 21.73 -33.24
N LEU A 759 34.25 21.32 -34.52
CA LEU A 759 33.04 20.65 -34.99
C LEU A 759 32.95 19.24 -34.39
N PRO A 760 31.73 18.71 -34.14
CA PRO A 760 31.55 17.36 -33.59
C PRO A 760 32.33 16.27 -34.33
N ARG A 761 32.41 16.35 -35.67
CA ARG A 761 33.18 15.40 -36.50
C ARG A 761 34.69 15.50 -36.30
N GLU A 762 35.22 16.71 -36.09
CA GLU A 762 36.65 16.95 -35.88
C GLU A 762 37.08 16.46 -34.50
N TRP A 763 36.27 16.76 -33.48
CA TRP A 763 36.49 16.24 -32.14
C TRP A 763 36.41 14.71 -32.13
N LEU A 764 35.36 14.13 -32.73
CA LEU A 764 35.19 12.68 -32.81
C LEU A 764 36.40 12.01 -33.49
N ALA A 765 36.95 12.59 -34.56
CA ALA A 765 38.14 12.08 -35.22
C ALA A 765 39.36 12.06 -34.28
N GLN A 766 39.56 13.09 -33.45
CA GLN A 766 40.65 13.14 -32.46
C GLN A 766 40.48 12.07 -31.38
N VAL A 767 39.28 11.91 -30.83
CA VAL A 767 39.04 10.92 -29.77
C VAL A 767 38.93 9.48 -30.28
N THR A 768 38.78 9.28 -31.59
CA THR A 768 38.82 7.95 -32.22
C THR A 768 40.23 7.35 -32.23
N GLU A 769 41.28 8.16 -32.08
CA GLU A 769 42.68 7.69 -31.97
C GLU A 769 43.05 7.25 -30.54
N LEU A 770 42.18 7.47 -29.55
CA LEU A 770 42.40 7.02 -28.17
C LEU A 770 42.54 5.49 -28.07
N ASP A 771 43.30 5.01 -27.08
CA ASP A 771 43.33 3.58 -26.77
C ASP A 771 41.96 3.08 -26.27
N ASP A 772 41.76 1.76 -26.35
CA ASP A 772 40.47 1.13 -26.02
C ASP A 772 40.04 1.39 -24.55
N LYS A 773 40.99 1.50 -23.61
CA LYS A 773 40.72 1.81 -22.19
C LYS A 773 40.17 3.23 -22.04
N SER A 774 40.80 4.20 -22.70
CA SER A 774 40.44 5.62 -22.65
C SER A 774 39.10 5.86 -23.37
N LYS A 775 38.86 5.17 -24.49
CA LYS A 775 37.55 5.17 -25.17
C LYS A 775 36.44 4.63 -24.27
N CYS A 776 36.70 3.54 -23.56
CA CYS A 776 35.74 2.93 -22.65
C CYS A 776 35.38 3.88 -21.49
N ALA A 777 36.39 4.55 -20.90
CA ALA A 777 36.17 5.55 -19.85
C ALA A 777 35.38 6.77 -20.36
N LEU A 778 35.72 7.28 -21.54
CA LEU A 778 35.00 8.39 -22.18
C LEU A 778 33.55 8.00 -22.51
N LEU A 779 33.32 6.80 -23.06
CA LEU A 779 32.00 6.27 -23.33
C LEU A 779 31.15 6.19 -22.05
N LYS A 780 31.72 5.72 -20.93
CA LYS A 780 31.04 5.67 -19.63
C LYS A 780 30.59 7.07 -19.17
N ARG A 781 31.44 8.09 -19.32
CA ARG A 781 31.11 9.48 -18.96
C ARG A 781 30.05 10.11 -19.89
N ILE A 782 30.15 9.87 -21.20
CA ILE A 782 29.10 10.30 -22.14
C ILE A 782 27.77 9.63 -21.80
N HIS A 783 27.79 8.33 -21.48
CA HIS A 783 26.59 7.60 -21.12
C HIS A 783 25.95 8.13 -19.83
N ALA A 784 26.75 8.47 -18.81
CA ALA A 784 26.26 9.12 -17.60
C ALA A 784 25.63 10.49 -17.90
N ALA A 785 26.24 11.30 -18.76
CA ALA A 785 25.69 12.59 -19.17
C ALA A 785 24.33 12.46 -19.90
N LEU A 786 24.15 11.39 -20.69
CA LEU A 786 22.90 11.09 -21.41
C LEU A 786 21.77 10.56 -20.52
N GLN A 787 22.04 10.29 -19.24
CA GLN A 787 20.99 9.90 -18.28
C GLN A 787 20.09 11.07 -17.89
N GLY A 788 20.55 12.33 -18.05
CA GLY A 788 19.77 13.53 -17.75
C GLY A 788 18.63 13.79 -18.75
N CYS A 789 17.52 14.35 -18.25
CA CYS A 789 16.39 14.77 -19.08
C CYS A 789 16.57 16.23 -19.52
N TYR A 790 17.07 16.45 -20.75
CA TYR A 790 17.37 17.79 -21.28
C TYR A 790 16.25 18.35 -22.16
N ALA A 791 16.06 19.66 -22.08
CA ALA A 791 15.12 20.41 -22.91
C ALA A 791 15.51 20.35 -24.40
N GLN A 792 14.53 20.46 -25.29
CA GLN A 792 14.75 20.41 -26.74
C GLN A 792 15.73 21.50 -27.23
N GLU A 793 15.71 22.68 -26.62
CA GLU A 793 16.61 23.79 -26.92
C GLU A 793 18.05 23.49 -26.52
N ALA A 794 18.26 22.75 -25.42
CA ALA A 794 19.58 22.30 -24.99
C ALA A 794 20.14 21.24 -25.94
N TRP A 795 19.29 20.35 -26.47
CA TRP A 795 19.69 19.30 -27.42
C TRP A 795 20.37 19.83 -28.69
N LEU A 796 20.10 21.07 -29.11
CA LEU A 796 20.82 21.68 -30.22
C LEU A 796 22.33 21.75 -29.97
N GLU A 797 22.72 22.08 -28.73
CA GLU A 797 24.12 22.29 -28.33
C GLU A 797 24.81 21.01 -27.84
N ILE A 798 24.03 20.00 -27.41
CA ILE A 798 24.56 18.74 -26.85
C ILE A 798 24.26 17.50 -27.71
N SER A 799 23.62 17.65 -28.87
CA SER A 799 23.29 16.54 -29.79
C SER A 799 24.48 15.64 -30.15
N TRP A 800 25.69 16.21 -30.17
CA TRP A 800 26.93 15.48 -30.40
C TRP A 800 27.21 14.38 -29.36
N LEU A 801 26.63 14.46 -28.14
CA LEU A 801 26.72 13.39 -27.14
C LEU A 801 26.12 12.08 -27.67
N GLY A 802 24.94 12.14 -28.29
CA GLY A 802 24.27 10.97 -28.86
C GLY A 802 25.05 10.37 -30.04
N ASP A 803 25.57 11.24 -30.92
CA ASP A 803 26.39 10.81 -32.06
C ASP A 803 27.71 10.18 -31.62
N ALA A 804 28.39 10.81 -30.64
CA ALA A 804 29.62 10.29 -30.06
C ALA A 804 29.37 8.97 -29.35
N TRP A 805 28.30 8.87 -28.56
CA TRP A 805 27.92 7.63 -27.88
C TRP A 805 27.75 6.50 -28.89
N ARG A 806 26.98 6.70 -29.98
CA ARG A 806 26.77 5.69 -31.03
C ARG A 806 28.07 5.29 -31.72
N ALA A 807 28.92 6.26 -32.05
CA ALA A 807 30.21 6.00 -32.68
C ALA A 807 31.13 5.15 -31.78
N PHE A 808 31.14 5.43 -30.47
CA PHE A 808 31.92 4.67 -29.51
C PHE A 808 31.33 3.30 -29.18
N THR A 809 30.01 3.15 -29.11
CA THR A 809 29.39 1.83 -28.90
C THR A 809 29.59 0.91 -30.09
N GLN A 810 29.52 1.41 -31.33
CA GLN A 810 29.79 0.61 -32.53
C GLN A 810 31.18 -0.05 -32.52
N LYS A 811 32.18 0.57 -31.88
CA LYS A 811 33.54 -0.01 -31.74
C LYS A 811 33.56 -1.35 -31.01
N TRP A 812 32.56 -1.59 -30.16
CA TRP A 812 32.42 -2.79 -29.34
C TRP A 812 31.45 -3.82 -29.92
N SER A 813 30.81 -3.54 -31.06
CA SER A 813 29.96 -4.51 -31.75
C SER A 813 30.79 -5.72 -32.20
N GLY A 814 30.42 -6.92 -31.75
CA GLY A 814 31.18 -8.16 -31.94
C GLY A 814 32.45 -8.28 -31.09
N ARG A 815 32.73 -7.30 -30.22
CA ARG A 815 33.88 -7.26 -29.28
C ARG A 815 33.41 -6.97 -27.84
N GLU A 816 32.14 -7.20 -27.54
CA GLU A 816 31.51 -6.83 -26.28
C GLU A 816 32.21 -7.47 -25.07
N GLY A 817 32.71 -8.70 -25.23
CA GLY A 817 33.46 -9.42 -24.19
C GLY A 817 34.74 -8.72 -23.73
N GLU A 818 35.36 -7.89 -24.57
CA GLU A 818 36.60 -7.16 -24.22
C GLU A 818 36.35 -5.98 -23.25
N ALA A 819 35.13 -5.44 -23.23
CA ALA A 819 34.72 -4.30 -22.38
C ALA A 819 33.58 -4.65 -21.41
N LEU A 820 33.34 -5.95 -21.20
CA LEU A 820 32.18 -6.48 -20.48
C LEU A 820 31.89 -5.81 -19.12
N PRO A 821 32.87 -5.61 -18.20
CA PRO A 821 32.59 -4.98 -16.90
C PRO A 821 32.05 -3.55 -17.04
N THR A 822 32.62 -2.76 -17.94
CA THR A 822 32.22 -1.36 -18.14
C THR A 822 30.87 -1.25 -18.84
N LEU A 823 30.63 -2.07 -19.87
CA LEU A 823 29.33 -2.11 -20.56
C LEU A 823 28.21 -2.58 -19.63
N ALA A 824 28.49 -3.55 -18.75
CA ALA A 824 27.56 -3.97 -17.72
C ALA A 824 27.29 -2.84 -16.70
N ASP A 825 28.31 -2.15 -16.20
CA ASP A 825 28.13 -0.99 -15.31
C ASP A 825 27.22 0.08 -15.94
N MET A 826 27.36 0.32 -17.25
CA MET A 826 26.53 1.29 -17.98
C MET A 826 25.06 0.84 -18.04
N VAL A 827 24.79 -0.45 -18.29
CA VAL A 827 23.43 -1.00 -18.24
C VAL A 827 22.78 -0.80 -16.86
N ALA A 828 23.56 -0.78 -15.79
CA ALA A 828 23.05 -0.56 -14.43
C ALA A 828 22.94 0.93 -14.03
N MET A 829 23.32 1.87 -14.88
CA MET A 829 23.19 3.30 -14.58
C MET A 829 21.74 3.73 -14.65
N ARG A 830 21.26 4.40 -13.60
CA ARG A 830 19.90 4.94 -13.53
C ARG A 830 19.88 6.44 -13.85
N PRO A 831 18.75 6.96 -14.36
CA PRO A 831 18.51 8.39 -14.41
C PRO A 831 18.74 9.10 -13.07
N PRO A 832 19.17 10.38 -13.08
CA PRO A 832 19.23 11.21 -11.88
C PRO A 832 17.90 11.27 -11.11
N GLU A 833 17.95 11.44 -9.79
CA GLU A 833 16.75 11.44 -8.92
C GLU A 833 15.78 12.61 -9.18
N ASP A 834 16.26 13.68 -9.82
CA ASP A 834 15.52 14.88 -10.22
C ASP A 834 14.95 14.81 -11.64
N ALA A 835 15.27 13.77 -12.41
CA ALA A 835 14.65 13.53 -13.71
C ALA A 835 13.15 13.21 -13.56
N SER A 836 12.37 13.50 -14.61
CA SER A 836 10.96 13.10 -14.65
C SER A 836 10.83 11.59 -14.38
N PRO A 837 9.87 11.13 -13.55
CA PRO A 837 9.65 9.71 -13.30
C PRO A 837 9.34 8.89 -14.57
N SER A 838 8.85 9.54 -15.61
CA SER A 838 8.59 8.92 -16.92
C SER A 838 9.78 9.00 -17.89
N TRP A 839 10.88 9.64 -17.49
CA TRP A 839 12.05 9.79 -18.35
C TRP A 839 12.72 8.43 -18.59
N LEU A 840 12.94 8.14 -19.88
CA LEU A 840 13.71 7.00 -20.35
C LEU A 840 14.87 7.54 -21.22
N PRO A 841 16.14 7.21 -20.90
CA PRO A 841 17.27 7.57 -21.74
C PRO A 841 17.06 7.21 -23.22
N GLN A 842 17.41 8.15 -24.10
CA GLN A 842 17.25 8.00 -25.55
C GLN A 842 18.12 6.89 -26.16
N VAL A 843 19.18 6.48 -25.45
CA VAL A 843 20.10 5.42 -25.87
C VAL A 843 20.27 4.40 -24.75
N ALA A 844 20.32 3.13 -25.11
CA ALA A 844 20.52 2.03 -24.18
C ALA A 844 21.57 1.05 -24.72
N VAL A 845 22.56 0.72 -23.89
CA VAL A 845 23.58 -0.29 -24.22
C VAL A 845 22.92 -1.65 -24.51
N SER A 846 21.86 -1.97 -23.77
CA SER A 846 21.13 -3.24 -23.87
C SER A 846 20.50 -3.47 -25.26
N ALA A 847 20.09 -2.41 -25.95
CA ALA A 847 19.50 -2.50 -27.28
C ALA A 847 20.54 -2.37 -28.42
N GLU A 848 21.62 -1.61 -28.21
CA GLU A 848 22.62 -1.36 -29.25
C GLU A 848 23.70 -2.44 -29.32
N LEU A 849 24.01 -3.08 -28.18
CA LEU A 849 24.97 -4.17 -28.07
C LEU A 849 24.31 -5.41 -27.42
N PRO A 850 23.29 -6.02 -28.05
CA PRO A 850 22.62 -7.20 -27.50
C PRO A 850 23.55 -8.41 -27.35
N GLY A 851 24.64 -8.45 -28.14
CA GLY A 851 25.73 -9.43 -27.99
C GLY A 851 26.38 -9.44 -26.60
N LEU A 852 26.21 -8.38 -25.81
CA LEU A 852 26.59 -8.32 -24.40
C LEU A 852 25.95 -9.45 -23.58
N PHE A 853 24.71 -9.83 -23.90
CA PHE A 853 23.96 -10.90 -23.20
C PHE A 853 24.16 -12.28 -23.81
N ALA A 854 24.81 -12.33 -24.98
CA ALA A 854 25.20 -13.54 -25.70
C ALA A 854 26.66 -13.96 -25.44
N GLN A 855 27.30 -13.45 -24.37
CA GLN A 855 28.63 -13.94 -24.00
C GLN A 855 28.54 -15.34 -23.36
N PRO A 856 29.60 -16.16 -23.43
CA PRO A 856 29.69 -17.43 -22.69
C PRO A 856 29.48 -17.21 -21.19
N ALA A 857 28.82 -18.14 -20.52
CA ALA A 857 28.42 -17.96 -19.11
C ALA A 857 29.61 -17.61 -18.19
N ASP A 858 30.75 -18.25 -18.36
CA ASP A 858 31.97 -17.99 -17.57
C ASP A 858 32.53 -16.57 -17.76
N ALA A 859 32.23 -15.90 -18.87
CA ALA A 859 32.69 -14.53 -19.12
C ALA A 859 32.10 -13.54 -18.10
N TYR A 860 30.89 -13.80 -17.58
CA TYR A 860 30.25 -12.88 -16.64
C TYR A 860 30.86 -12.85 -15.23
N ARG A 861 31.87 -13.69 -14.94
CA ARG A 861 32.59 -13.65 -13.64
C ARG A 861 33.28 -12.32 -13.37
N VAL A 862 33.66 -11.59 -14.43
CA VAL A 862 34.34 -10.28 -14.33
C VAL A 862 33.38 -9.09 -14.18
N VAL A 863 32.07 -9.31 -14.26
CA VAL A 863 31.06 -8.25 -14.09
C VAL A 863 31.07 -7.77 -12.64
N ASN A 864 31.11 -6.46 -12.41
CA ASN A 864 31.13 -5.88 -11.07
C ASN A 864 29.86 -6.19 -10.28
N GLU A 865 29.98 -6.25 -8.94
CA GLU A 865 28.81 -6.36 -8.08
C GLU A 865 28.05 -5.04 -8.04
N ASN A 866 26.76 -5.10 -8.38
CA ASN A 866 25.87 -3.95 -8.37
C ASN A 866 24.46 -4.44 -7.96
N PRO A 867 23.71 -3.70 -7.11
CA PRO A 867 22.32 -4.01 -6.76
C PRO A 867 21.35 -3.72 -7.93
N HIS A 868 21.61 -4.32 -9.09
CA HIS A 868 20.82 -4.19 -10.30
C HIS A 868 20.33 -5.57 -10.77
N PRO A 869 19.04 -5.76 -11.14
CA PRO A 869 18.48 -7.07 -11.49
C PRO A 869 19.28 -7.79 -12.58
N LEU A 870 19.62 -7.08 -13.65
CA LEU A 870 20.31 -7.64 -14.80
C LEU A 870 21.77 -8.02 -14.49
N ILE A 871 22.45 -7.22 -13.65
CA ILE A 871 23.83 -7.52 -13.20
C ILE A 871 23.86 -8.77 -12.33
N ARG A 872 22.91 -8.89 -11.41
CA ARG A 872 22.76 -10.09 -10.57
C ARG A 872 22.47 -11.33 -11.43
N ALA A 873 21.63 -11.21 -12.45
CA ALA A 873 21.35 -12.30 -13.38
C ALA A 873 22.60 -12.72 -14.17
N MET A 874 23.39 -11.78 -14.71
CA MET A 874 24.65 -12.09 -15.41
C MET A 874 25.65 -12.82 -14.50
N ARG A 875 25.81 -12.38 -13.25
CA ARG A 875 26.67 -13.08 -12.26
C ARG A 875 26.10 -14.44 -11.86
N ALA A 876 24.78 -14.58 -11.75
CA ALA A 876 24.13 -15.86 -11.49
C ALA A 876 24.34 -16.84 -12.66
N VAL A 877 24.29 -16.38 -13.91
CA VAL A 877 24.62 -17.18 -15.11
C VAL A 877 26.04 -17.73 -15.02
N ALA A 878 27.03 -16.90 -14.64
CA ALA A 878 28.40 -17.37 -14.41
C ALA A 878 28.51 -18.40 -13.28
N SER A 879 27.74 -18.22 -12.21
CA SER A 879 27.72 -19.12 -11.05
C SER A 879 27.09 -20.46 -11.41
N VAL A 880 26.02 -20.46 -12.21
CA VAL A 880 25.42 -21.69 -12.77
C VAL A 880 26.46 -22.47 -13.56
N SER A 881 27.25 -21.81 -14.42
CA SER A 881 28.32 -22.48 -15.17
C SER A 881 29.38 -23.13 -14.26
N ALA A 882 29.74 -22.47 -13.15
CA ALA A 882 30.77 -22.94 -12.24
C ALA A 882 30.30 -24.11 -11.33
N GLU A 883 29.05 -24.08 -10.89
CA GLU A 883 28.53 -24.97 -9.83
C GLU A 883 27.65 -26.11 -10.38
N TYR A 884 27.32 -26.12 -11.67
CA TYR A 884 26.46 -27.13 -12.29
C TYR A 884 26.99 -28.57 -12.08
N PRO A 885 26.14 -29.55 -11.68
CA PRO A 885 24.69 -29.48 -11.50
C PRO A 885 24.21 -29.10 -10.08
N PHE A 886 25.10 -28.75 -9.15
CA PHE A 886 24.80 -28.51 -7.73
C PHE A 886 24.34 -27.08 -7.45
N VAL A 887 23.42 -26.56 -8.27
CA VAL A 887 22.99 -25.15 -8.22
C VAL A 887 21.69 -24.94 -7.44
N PHE A 888 20.93 -26.01 -7.14
CA PHE A 888 19.61 -25.90 -6.52
C PHE A 888 19.68 -25.90 -4.98
N GLY A 889 18.94 -25.00 -4.35
CA GLY A 889 18.91 -24.79 -2.89
C GLY A 889 19.80 -23.63 -2.43
N ASP A 890 21.01 -23.52 -2.99
CA ASP A 890 21.98 -22.50 -2.59
C ASP A 890 21.96 -21.29 -3.54
N LEU A 891 22.07 -21.51 -4.85
CA LEU A 891 22.05 -20.46 -5.87
C LEU A 891 20.66 -20.27 -6.46
N LEU A 892 20.04 -21.34 -6.92
CA LEU A 892 18.73 -21.37 -7.56
C LEU A 892 17.68 -21.97 -6.61
N HIS A 893 16.45 -21.48 -6.69
CA HIS A 893 15.35 -22.02 -5.93
C HIS A 893 15.02 -23.47 -6.36
N THR A 894 14.54 -24.28 -5.41
CA THR A 894 14.24 -25.70 -5.65
C THR A 894 13.11 -25.93 -6.67
N SER A 895 12.23 -24.95 -6.86
CA SER A 895 11.18 -24.98 -7.91
C SER A 895 11.77 -25.11 -9.32
N ALA A 896 12.94 -24.55 -9.58
CA ALA A 896 13.60 -24.67 -10.88
C ALA A 896 13.97 -26.12 -11.19
N ALA A 897 14.36 -26.90 -10.17
CA ALA A 897 14.65 -28.33 -10.33
C ALA A 897 13.40 -29.14 -10.68
N ALA A 898 12.23 -28.76 -10.16
CA ALA A 898 10.96 -29.43 -10.42
C ALA A 898 10.47 -29.28 -11.87
N GLY A 899 11.03 -28.33 -12.62
CA GLY A 899 10.82 -28.21 -14.07
C GLY A 899 11.40 -29.37 -14.88
N PHE A 900 12.35 -30.13 -14.33
CA PHE A 900 13.01 -31.23 -15.03
C PHE A 900 12.33 -32.58 -14.79
N ARG A 901 12.25 -33.40 -15.83
CA ARG A 901 11.64 -34.74 -15.77
C ARG A 901 12.29 -35.64 -14.72
N ASN A 902 13.58 -35.47 -14.45
CA ASN A 902 14.36 -36.27 -13.51
C ASN A 902 14.54 -35.63 -12.12
N PHE A 903 13.64 -34.74 -11.68
CA PHE A 903 13.68 -34.06 -10.37
C PHE A 903 14.10 -34.95 -9.17
N PRO A 904 13.55 -36.16 -8.96
CA PRO A 904 13.96 -37.01 -7.83
C PRO A 904 15.43 -37.47 -7.88
N ALA A 905 16.03 -37.51 -9.07
CA ALA A 905 17.44 -37.82 -9.24
C ALA A 905 18.33 -36.58 -9.03
N ILE A 906 17.87 -35.39 -9.44
CA ILE A 906 18.56 -34.11 -9.20
C ILE A 906 18.75 -33.88 -7.70
N ALA A 907 17.73 -34.15 -6.90
CA ALA A 907 17.81 -34.07 -5.43
C ALA A 907 18.88 -34.99 -4.81
N ARG A 908 19.41 -35.96 -5.57
CA ARG A 908 20.52 -36.86 -5.19
C ARG A 908 21.83 -36.54 -5.90
N GLY A 909 21.93 -35.37 -6.54
CA GLY A 909 23.12 -34.89 -7.25
C GLY A 909 23.24 -35.33 -8.71
N ALA A 910 22.17 -35.84 -9.34
CA ALA A 910 22.19 -36.14 -10.77
C ALA A 910 22.11 -34.86 -11.62
N LYS A 911 22.59 -34.93 -12.87
CA LYS A 911 22.45 -33.85 -13.85
C LYS A 911 20.97 -33.64 -14.23
N PRO A 912 20.47 -32.39 -14.30
CA PRO A 912 19.15 -32.09 -14.82
C PRO A 912 18.93 -32.54 -16.27
N GLU A 913 17.74 -33.06 -16.58
CA GLU A 913 17.35 -33.50 -17.94
C GLU A 913 15.85 -33.32 -18.19
N GLY A 914 15.49 -32.91 -19.41
CA GLY A 914 14.11 -32.86 -19.90
C GLY A 914 13.31 -31.75 -19.22
N PHE A 915 13.72 -30.49 -19.40
CA PHE A 915 13.01 -29.33 -18.85
C PHE A 915 11.62 -29.17 -19.50
N ARG A 916 10.60 -28.85 -18.69
CA ARG A 916 9.21 -28.67 -19.13
C ARG A 916 8.63 -27.39 -18.52
N CYS A 917 8.26 -26.44 -19.38
CA CYS A 917 7.67 -25.16 -18.98
C CYS A 917 6.40 -25.33 -18.13
N ASP A 918 5.51 -26.27 -18.48
CA ASP A 918 4.28 -26.51 -17.70
C ASP A 918 4.56 -27.04 -16.29
N ALA A 919 5.54 -27.94 -16.16
CA ALA A 919 5.91 -28.52 -14.86
C ALA A 919 6.57 -27.46 -13.97
N TYR A 920 7.43 -26.63 -14.56
CA TYR A 920 8.04 -25.51 -13.86
C TYR A 920 6.99 -24.46 -13.44
N THR A 921 6.05 -24.13 -14.31
CA THR A 921 4.94 -23.19 -14.01
C THR A 921 4.09 -23.71 -12.85
N ALA A 922 3.72 -25.00 -12.87
CA ALA A 922 3.01 -25.63 -11.77
C ALA A 922 3.84 -25.63 -10.46
N ALA A 923 5.16 -25.83 -10.55
CA ALA A 923 6.04 -25.78 -9.39
C ALA A 923 6.11 -24.36 -8.79
N LEU A 924 6.16 -23.31 -9.61
CA LEU A 924 6.11 -21.92 -9.13
C LEU A 924 4.84 -21.64 -8.35
N ILE A 925 3.68 -22.12 -8.82
CA ILE A 925 2.39 -21.96 -8.12
C ILE A 925 2.40 -22.74 -6.79
N ASN A 926 2.86 -24.00 -6.80
CA ASN A 926 2.79 -24.88 -5.64
C ASN A 926 3.82 -24.58 -4.55
N THR A 927 4.89 -23.85 -4.88
CA THR A 927 5.96 -23.46 -3.94
C THR A 927 5.88 -22.00 -3.51
N ASP A 928 4.90 -21.27 -4.02
CA ASP A 928 4.64 -19.90 -3.58
C ASP A 928 4.13 -19.91 -2.14
N ALA A 929 4.90 -19.27 -1.27
CA ALA A 929 4.66 -19.26 0.16
C ALA A 929 4.12 -17.89 0.58
N PRO A 930 3.16 -17.79 1.54
CA PRO A 930 2.66 -16.52 2.06
C PRO A 930 3.77 -15.54 2.47
N GLU A 931 4.88 -16.06 3.00
CA GLU A 931 6.09 -15.34 3.41
C GLU A 931 6.73 -14.56 2.25
N SER A 932 6.58 -15.04 1.01
CA SER A 932 7.13 -14.38 -0.18
C SER A 932 6.44 -13.05 -0.46
N HIS A 933 5.15 -12.92 -0.14
CA HIS A 933 4.41 -11.67 -0.31
C HIS A 933 4.93 -10.57 0.61
N TYR A 934 5.32 -10.92 1.85
CA TYR A 934 5.91 -9.97 2.78
C TYR A 934 7.26 -9.43 2.26
N ARG A 935 8.12 -10.28 1.69
CA ARG A 935 9.39 -9.80 1.13
C ARG A 935 9.20 -8.89 -0.09
N LEU A 936 8.17 -9.12 -0.90
CA LEU A 936 7.89 -8.31 -2.08
C LEU A 936 7.26 -6.94 -1.78
N SER A 937 6.73 -6.72 -0.58
CA SER A 937 6.18 -5.43 -0.17
C SER A 937 7.26 -4.41 0.24
N ASP A 938 8.51 -4.84 0.42
CA ASP A 938 9.64 -3.94 0.59
C ASP A 938 10.18 -3.47 -0.76
N ASP A 939 10.01 -2.18 -1.07
CA ASP A 939 10.51 -1.54 -2.31
C ASP A 939 12.04 -1.69 -2.49
N ALA A 940 12.79 -1.94 -1.43
CA ALA A 940 14.24 -2.16 -1.48
C ALA A 940 14.62 -3.63 -1.66
N PHE A 941 13.66 -4.55 -1.55
CA PHE A 941 13.91 -5.98 -1.70
C PHE A 941 14.40 -6.30 -3.10
N MET A 942 15.43 -7.14 -3.17
CA MET A 942 16.01 -7.61 -4.42
C MET A 942 16.34 -9.10 -4.29
N PRO A 943 15.83 -9.98 -5.17
CA PRO A 943 16.12 -11.41 -5.14
C PRO A 943 17.62 -11.71 -5.12
N GLY A 944 18.03 -12.68 -4.30
CA GLY A 944 19.43 -13.11 -4.15
C GLY A 944 19.62 -14.62 -4.39
N PRO A 945 20.83 -15.15 -4.09
CA PRO A 945 21.08 -16.59 -4.10
C PRO A 945 20.04 -17.34 -3.24
N GLY A 946 19.50 -18.43 -3.78
CA GLY A 946 18.43 -19.23 -3.18
C GLY A 946 17.02 -18.81 -3.63
N ASP A 947 16.83 -17.54 -4.01
CA ASP A 947 15.56 -17.02 -4.54
C ASP A 947 15.47 -17.12 -6.06
N TYR A 948 16.61 -17.16 -6.76
CA TYR A 948 16.65 -17.10 -8.22
C TYR A 948 15.88 -18.24 -8.87
N LEU A 949 15.03 -17.89 -9.85
CA LEU A 949 14.11 -18.79 -10.56
C LEU A 949 13.05 -19.43 -9.62
N GLY A 950 12.84 -18.82 -8.45
CA GLY A 950 11.73 -19.10 -7.56
C GLY A 950 10.50 -18.24 -7.84
N PRO A 951 9.39 -18.50 -7.14
CA PRO A 951 8.16 -17.71 -7.21
C PRO A 951 8.41 -16.23 -6.94
N ILE A 952 9.21 -15.93 -5.92
CA ILE A 952 9.54 -14.55 -5.51
C ILE A 952 10.35 -13.79 -6.57
N HIS A 953 11.30 -14.45 -7.25
CA HIS A 953 12.10 -13.81 -8.31
C HIS A 953 11.23 -13.45 -9.51
N TYR A 954 10.35 -14.36 -9.94
CA TYR A 954 9.43 -14.10 -11.05
C TYR A 954 8.48 -12.94 -10.73
N ARG A 955 7.86 -12.95 -9.53
CA ARG A 955 6.93 -11.89 -9.11
C ARG A 955 7.60 -10.54 -9.00
N HIS A 956 8.79 -10.47 -8.39
CA HIS A 956 9.56 -9.24 -8.34
C HIS A 956 9.83 -8.69 -9.75
N ALA A 957 10.25 -9.55 -10.68
CA ALA A 957 10.53 -9.15 -12.06
C ALA A 957 9.29 -8.68 -12.83
N LEU A 958 8.13 -9.31 -12.61
CA LEU A 958 6.87 -8.92 -13.23
C LEU A 958 6.34 -7.60 -12.65
N ARG A 959 6.36 -7.43 -11.33
CA ARG A 959 5.97 -6.18 -10.66
C ARG A 959 6.82 -5.00 -11.12
N ALA A 960 8.14 -5.19 -11.25
CA ALA A 960 9.03 -4.15 -11.75
C ALA A 960 8.67 -3.70 -13.18
N LEU A 961 8.24 -4.62 -14.05
CA LEU A 961 7.77 -4.31 -15.41
C LEU A 961 6.45 -3.53 -15.37
N GLU A 962 5.49 -3.94 -14.54
CA GLU A 962 4.20 -3.25 -14.36
C GLU A 962 4.40 -1.82 -13.89
N ASP A 963 5.18 -1.62 -12.83
CA ASP A 963 5.44 -0.30 -12.26
C ASP A 963 6.18 0.60 -13.25
N ALA A 964 7.11 0.05 -14.04
CA ALA A 964 7.83 0.80 -15.06
C ALA A 964 6.90 1.20 -16.22
N TYR A 965 6.05 0.28 -16.69
CA TYR A 965 5.06 0.55 -17.74
C TYR A 965 4.08 1.65 -17.31
N ASP A 966 3.61 1.61 -16.07
CA ASP A 966 2.69 2.60 -15.56
C ASP A 966 3.35 3.98 -15.42
N ARG A 967 4.62 4.04 -14.99
CA ARG A 967 5.39 5.30 -14.97
C ARG A 967 5.64 5.88 -16.36
N SER A 968 5.77 5.05 -17.39
CA SER A 968 6.04 5.52 -18.76
C SER A 968 4.79 5.99 -19.51
N LEU A 969 3.60 5.92 -18.89
CA LEU A 969 2.35 6.29 -19.57
C LEU A 969 2.30 7.76 -20.01
N ALA A 970 3.03 8.63 -19.31
CA ALA A 970 3.15 10.06 -19.61
C ALA A 970 4.44 10.37 -20.40
N GLY A 971 4.33 11.19 -21.45
CA GLY A 971 5.49 11.76 -22.17
C GLY A 971 6.21 10.84 -23.17
N ASN A 972 5.88 9.54 -23.22
CA ASN A 972 6.52 8.55 -24.12
C ASN A 972 5.61 8.03 -25.24
N ASP A 973 4.54 8.75 -25.59
CA ASP A 973 3.48 8.26 -26.50
C ASP A 973 3.98 7.64 -27.80
N ILE A 974 4.95 8.28 -28.44
CA ILE A 974 5.50 7.83 -29.73
C ILE A 974 6.30 6.54 -29.55
N HIS A 975 7.27 6.52 -28.63
CA HIS A 975 8.12 5.36 -28.38
C HIS A 975 7.33 4.17 -27.85
N ARG A 976 6.39 4.42 -26.93
CA ARG A 976 5.46 3.41 -26.41
C ARG A 976 4.59 2.83 -27.51
N GLY A 977 3.96 3.66 -28.33
CA GLY A 977 3.09 3.20 -29.42
C GLY A 977 3.85 2.35 -30.45
N GLN A 978 5.07 2.74 -30.80
CA GLN A 978 5.96 1.97 -31.68
C GLN A 978 6.36 0.63 -31.06
N ALA A 979 6.77 0.63 -29.79
CA ALA A 979 7.18 -0.58 -29.09
C ALA A 979 6.02 -1.57 -28.91
N LEU A 980 4.83 -1.10 -28.52
CA LEU A 980 3.64 -1.95 -28.39
C LEU A 980 3.22 -2.54 -29.74
N GLY A 981 3.22 -1.73 -30.80
CA GLY A 981 2.94 -2.22 -32.15
C GLY A 981 3.94 -3.29 -32.60
N LEU A 982 5.22 -3.13 -32.27
CA LEU A 982 6.27 -4.12 -32.50
C LEU A 982 6.01 -5.42 -31.71
N CYS A 983 5.70 -5.32 -30.42
CA CYS A 983 5.38 -6.47 -29.56
C CYS A 983 4.19 -7.28 -30.08
N GLN A 984 3.09 -6.62 -30.43
CA GLN A 984 1.88 -7.27 -30.94
C GLN A 984 2.12 -7.95 -32.30
N GLU A 985 2.81 -7.26 -33.21
CA GLU A 985 3.16 -7.81 -34.52
C GLU A 985 4.10 -9.01 -34.38
N PHE A 986 5.10 -8.90 -33.50
CA PHE A 986 6.05 -9.98 -33.24
C PHE A 986 5.37 -11.19 -32.60
N HIS A 987 4.55 -10.99 -31.57
CA HIS A 987 3.82 -12.07 -30.90
C HIS A 987 2.93 -12.85 -31.87
N ARG A 988 2.28 -12.17 -32.83
CA ARG A 988 1.45 -12.81 -33.87
C ARG A 988 2.26 -13.67 -34.84
N ARG A 989 3.49 -13.25 -35.17
CA ARG A 989 4.38 -13.97 -36.10
C ARG A 989 5.16 -15.10 -35.41
N HIS A 990 5.52 -14.92 -34.15
CA HIS A 990 6.36 -15.83 -33.36
C HIS A 990 5.70 -16.17 -32.01
N PRO A 991 4.56 -16.90 -32.01
CA PRO A 991 3.84 -17.23 -30.79
C PRO A 991 4.56 -18.28 -29.92
N ALA A 992 5.52 -19.02 -30.47
CA ALA A 992 6.24 -20.08 -29.79
C ALA A 992 7.69 -20.18 -30.29
N LEU A 993 8.58 -20.75 -29.47
CA LEU A 993 10.00 -20.90 -29.77
C LEU A 993 10.24 -21.68 -31.08
N ASP A 994 10.86 -21.04 -32.06
CA ASP A 994 11.02 -21.56 -33.42
C ASP A 994 12.33 -21.17 -34.15
N VAL A 995 13.39 -20.82 -33.41
CA VAL A 995 14.71 -20.53 -34.02
C VAL A 995 15.54 -21.79 -34.25
N ARG A 996 16.54 -21.68 -35.14
CA ARG A 996 17.48 -22.74 -35.48
C ARG A 996 18.16 -23.30 -34.22
N GLY A 997 18.28 -24.63 -34.14
CA GLY A 997 18.91 -25.31 -33.01
C GLY A 997 18.00 -25.50 -31.79
N THR A 998 16.77 -24.98 -31.80
CA THR A 998 15.81 -25.16 -30.69
C THR A 998 15.51 -26.65 -30.44
N PRO A 999 15.65 -27.15 -29.19
CA PRO A 999 15.24 -28.50 -28.82
C PRO A 999 13.78 -28.79 -29.19
N GLY A 1000 13.52 -29.97 -29.77
CA GLY A 1000 12.20 -30.30 -30.34
C GLY A 1000 11.01 -30.26 -29.37
N HIS A 1001 11.24 -30.40 -28.06
CA HIS A 1001 10.19 -30.30 -27.04
C HIS A 1001 9.95 -28.86 -26.54
N PHE A 1002 10.83 -27.91 -26.90
CA PHE A 1002 10.57 -26.48 -26.76
C PHE A 1002 9.86 -25.90 -27.97
N CYS A 1003 9.94 -26.56 -29.13
CA CYS A 1003 9.12 -26.21 -30.30
C CYS A 1003 7.64 -26.24 -29.90
N ALA A 1004 6.92 -25.16 -30.20
CA ALA A 1004 5.52 -24.91 -29.79
C ALA A 1004 5.28 -24.48 -28.33
N CYS A 1005 6.31 -24.33 -27.50
CA CYS A 1005 6.19 -23.66 -26.20
C CYS A 1005 6.24 -22.13 -26.36
N ALA A 1006 5.34 -21.42 -25.69
CA ALA A 1006 5.46 -19.98 -25.52
C ALA A 1006 6.70 -19.67 -24.64
N PRO A 1007 7.52 -18.66 -25.00
CA PRO A 1007 8.70 -18.29 -24.22
C PRO A 1007 8.35 -17.60 -22.90
N HIS A 1008 7.24 -16.88 -22.86
CA HIS A 1008 6.75 -16.26 -21.64
C HIS A 1008 5.84 -17.23 -20.87
N LEU A 1009 6.20 -17.48 -19.60
CA LEU A 1009 5.41 -18.26 -18.66
C LEU A 1009 4.36 -17.37 -18.00
N THR A 1010 3.16 -17.90 -17.74
CA THR A 1010 2.07 -17.20 -17.04
C THR A 1010 1.56 -17.99 -15.83
N PRO A 1011 2.33 -18.07 -14.71
CA PRO A 1011 1.92 -18.85 -13.53
C PRO A 1011 0.66 -18.30 -12.85
N TRP A 1012 0.47 -16.97 -12.88
CA TRP A 1012 -0.71 -16.29 -12.33
C TRP A 1012 -1.38 -15.48 -13.44
N PRO A 1013 -2.38 -16.04 -14.15
CA PRO A 1013 -3.03 -15.34 -15.25
C PRO A 1013 -3.89 -14.18 -14.74
N TYR A 1014 -3.99 -13.12 -15.54
CA TYR A 1014 -4.88 -12.00 -15.27
C TYR A 1014 -6.36 -12.44 -15.29
N PRO A 1015 -7.25 -11.75 -14.54
CA PRO A 1015 -8.68 -12.08 -14.50
C PRO A 1015 -9.33 -12.03 -15.89
N SER A 1016 -10.27 -12.94 -16.16
CA SER A 1016 -11.05 -12.94 -17.40
C SER A 1016 -11.98 -11.72 -17.51
N ASP A 1017 -12.27 -11.29 -18.74
CA ASP A 1017 -12.98 -10.05 -19.12
C ASP A 1017 -14.32 -9.76 -18.41
N ASP A 1018 -14.99 -10.74 -17.80
CA ASP A 1018 -16.34 -10.64 -17.23
C ASP A 1018 -16.50 -9.65 -16.03
N GLY A 1019 -15.45 -8.91 -15.66
CA GLY A 1019 -15.52 -7.88 -14.61
C GLY A 1019 -14.45 -6.80 -14.63
N VAL A 1020 -13.60 -6.75 -15.66
CA VAL A 1020 -12.44 -5.85 -15.77
C VAL A 1020 -12.80 -4.66 -16.68
N SER A 1021 -12.29 -3.46 -16.40
CA SER A 1021 -12.54 -2.31 -17.28
C SER A 1021 -11.81 -2.49 -18.62
N ALA A 1022 -12.29 -1.84 -19.69
CA ALA A 1022 -11.64 -1.94 -21.00
C ALA A 1022 -10.18 -1.44 -20.97
N ASP A 1023 -9.89 -0.44 -20.14
CA ASP A 1023 -8.56 0.12 -19.98
C ASP A 1023 -7.61 -0.88 -19.29
N ASP A 1024 -8.09 -1.57 -18.26
CA ASP A 1024 -7.33 -2.59 -17.52
C ASP A 1024 -7.07 -3.83 -18.40
N ALA A 1025 -8.05 -4.25 -19.20
CA ALA A 1025 -7.88 -5.36 -20.15
C ALA A 1025 -6.80 -5.05 -21.20
N GLN A 1026 -6.81 -3.82 -21.74
CA GLN A 1026 -5.77 -3.36 -22.67
C GLN A 1026 -4.40 -3.30 -22.01
N ARG A 1027 -4.31 -2.86 -20.75
CA ARG A 1027 -3.07 -2.87 -19.96
C ARG A 1027 -2.50 -4.28 -19.84
N PHE A 1028 -3.32 -5.27 -19.48
CA PHE A 1028 -2.87 -6.65 -19.34
C PHE A 1028 -2.39 -7.25 -20.67
N GLU A 1029 -3.07 -6.97 -21.79
CA GLU A 1029 -2.62 -7.39 -23.12
C GLU A 1029 -1.26 -6.76 -23.49
N ASN A 1030 -1.07 -5.48 -23.20
CA ASN A 1030 0.18 -4.78 -23.44
C ASN A 1030 1.34 -5.40 -22.64
N LEU A 1031 1.15 -5.62 -21.34
CA LEU A 1031 2.17 -6.24 -20.48
C LEU A 1031 2.51 -7.66 -20.95
N ALA A 1032 1.51 -8.48 -21.33
CA ALA A 1032 1.74 -9.84 -21.80
C ALA A 1032 2.55 -9.87 -23.11
N THR A 1033 2.23 -8.99 -24.07
CA THR A 1033 2.97 -8.92 -25.34
C THR A 1033 4.38 -8.36 -25.18
N MET A 1034 4.61 -7.42 -24.26
CA MET A 1034 5.95 -6.96 -23.88
C MET A 1034 6.78 -8.10 -23.26
N ALA A 1035 6.20 -8.79 -22.27
CA ALA A 1035 6.84 -9.89 -21.57
C ALA A 1035 7.21 -11.05 -22.53
N HIS A 1036 6.36 -11.32 -23.52
CA HIS A 1036 6.62 -12.28 -24.59
C HIS A 1036 7.87 -11.96 -25.40
N LEU A 1037 8.02 -10.72 -25.87
CA LEU A 1037 9.19 -10.30 -26.65
C LEU A 1037 10.47 -10.27 -25.80
N ILE A 1038 10.38 -9.84 -24.54
CA ILE A 1038 11.50 -9.85 -23.59
C ILE A 1038 12.01 -11.29 -23.36
N ALA A 1039 11.10 -12.24 -23.12
CA ALA A 1039 11.44 -13.65 -22.91
C ALA A 1039 12.08 -14.28 -24.15
N TRP A 1040 11.59 -13.91 -25.34
CA TRP A 1040 12.14 -14.29 -26.64
C TRP A 1040 13.57 -13.80 -26.85
N MET A 1041 13.81 -12.51 -26.59
CA MET A 1041 15.14 -11.91 -26.74
C MET A 1041 16.17 -12.59 -25.82
N ALA A 1042 15.78 -12.89 -24.58
CA ALA A 1042 16.64 -13.60 -23.65
C ALA A 1042 16.98 -15.03 -24.13
N TYR A 1043 15.99 -15.75 -24.68
CA TYR A 1043 16.20 -17.08 -25.26
C TYR A 1043 17.21 -17.02 -26.41
N VAL A 1044 17.02 -16.09 -27.35
CA VAL A 1044 17.89 -15.88 -28.51
C VAL A 1044 19.32 -15.56 -28.09
N CYS A 1045 19.51 -14.68 -27.10
CA CYS A 1045 20.83 -14.36 -26.57
C CYS A 1045 21.54 -15.60 -26.00
N ARG A 1046 20.81 -16.52 -25.35
CA ARG A 1046 21.39 -17.77 -24.83
C ARG A 1046 21.58 -18.85 -25.89
N MET A 1047 20.77 -18.84 -26.95
CA MET A 1047 20.95 -19.70 -28.11
C MET A 1047 22.17 -19.30 -28.96
N GLU A 1048 22.46 -18.01 -29.11
CA GLU A 1048 23.62 -17.50 -29.87
C GLU A 1048 24.95 -18.12 -29.41
N VAL A 1049 25.10 -18.38 -28.11
CA VAL A 1049 26.30 -19.03 -27.55
C VAL A 1049 26.49 -20.46 -28.06
N ARG A 1050 25.39 -21.13 -28.42
CA ARG A 1050 25.34 -22.56 -28.79
C ARG A 1050 25.23 -22.75 -30.29
N GLU A 1051 24.47 -21.88 -30.96
CA GLU A 1051 24.31 -21.81 -32.40
C GLU A 1051 24.57 -20.36 -32.86
N PRO A 1052 25.83 -20.03 -33.21
CA PRO A 1052 26.19 -18.67 -33.63
C PRO A 1052 25.43 -18.20 -34.87
N GLY A 1053 25.01 -16.95 -34.87
CA GLY A 1053 24.22 -16.29 -35.93
C GLY A 1053 22.71 -16.26 -35.68
N VAL A 1054 22.21 -16.92 -34.64
CA VAL A 1054 20.78 -16.91 -34.27
C VAL A 1054 20.33 -15.51 -33.81
N LEU A 1055 21.19 -14.75 -33.13
CA LEU A 1055 20.89 -13.37 -32.72
C LEU A 1055 20.80 -12.44 -33.93
N ASP A 1056 21.73 -12.56 -34.87
CA ASP A 1056 21.72 -11.74 -36.10
C ASP A 1056 20.49 -12.05 -36.96
N ASP A 1057 20.14 -13.33 -37.13
CA ASP A 1057 18.93 -13.76 -37.84
C ASP A 1057 17.66 -13.21 -37.16
N PHE A 1058 17.61 -13.24 -35.83
CA PHE A 1058 16.51 -12.69 -35.05
C PHE A 1058 16.36 -11.18 -35.24
N LEU A 1059 17.47 -10.42 -35.15
CA LEU A 1059 17.46 -8.97 -35.35
C LEU A 1059 17.10 -8.60 -36.80
N ALA A 1060 17.52 -9.40 -37.78
CA ALA A 1060 17.16 -9.23 -39.19
C ALA A 1060 15.68 -9.54 -39.50
N SER A 1061 14.97 -10.24 -38.60
CA SER A 1061 13.53 -10.56 -38.77
C SER A 1061 12.62 -9.33 -38.61
N PHE A 1062 13.16 -8.22 -38.10
CA PHE A 1062 12.47 -6.95 -37.96
C PHE A 1062 12.65 -6.08 -39.23
N ARG A 1063 11.56 -5.47 -39.72
CA ARG A 1063 11.53 -4.81 -41.05
C ARG A 1063 12.24 -3.44 -41.11
N ASP A 1064 12.39 -2.77 -39.97
CA ASP A 1064 13.01 -1.44 -39.85
C ASP A 1064 13.99 -1.45 -38.67
N GLU A 1065 15.29 -1.49 -38.99
CA GLU A 1065 16.36 -1.64 -38.00
C GLU A 1065 16.41 -0.47 -36.99
N SER A 1066 16.20 0.77 -37.47
CA SER A 1066 16.30 1.95 -36.60
C SER A 1066 15.11 2.08 -35.64
N ALA A 1067 13.89 1.85 -36.14
CA ALA A 1067 12.69 1.88 -35.30
C ALA A 1067 12.66 0.70 -34.31
N THR A 1068 13.23 -0.45 -34.70
CA THR A 1068 13.37 -1.63 -33.85
C THR A 1068 14.31 -1.38 -32.69
N LYS A 1069 15.48 -0.78 -32.92
CA LYS A 1069 16.44 -0.45 -31.85
C LYS A 1069 15.86 0.48 -30.80
N ALA A 1070 15.15 1.53 -31.21
CA ALA A 1070 14.48 2.44 -30.27
C ALA A 1070 13.39 1.74 -29.46
N SER A 1071 12.60 0.86 -30.11
CA SER A 1071 11.58 0.05 -29.45
C SER A 1071 12.19 -0.97 -28.47
N MET A 1072 13.30 -1.61 -28.84
CA MET A 1072 14.05 -2.52 -27.96
C MET A 1072 14.64 -1.79 -26.76
N ALA A 1073 15.17 -0.58 -26.96
CA ALA A 1073 15.67 0.25 -25.87
C ALA A 1073 14.57 0.55 -24.86
N TYR A 1074 13.38 0.94 -25.33
CA TYR A 1074 12.21 1.17 -24.49
C TYR A 1074 11.82 -0.09 -23.70
N LEU A 1075 11.68 -1.24 -24.37
CA LEU A 1075 11.24 -2.48 -23.72
C LEU A 1075 12.26 -3.01 -22.71
N LEU A 1076 13.55 -2.97 -23.06
CA LEU A 1076 14.60 -3.48 -22.20
C LEU A 1076 14.80 -2.58 -20.99
N GLN A 1077 14.65 -1.26 -21.10
CA GLN A 1077 14.70 -0.35 -19.94
C GLN A 1077 13.50 -0.54 -18.99
N LEU A 1078 12.31 -0.86 -19.50
CA LEU A 1078 11.15 -1.16 -18.65
C LEU A 1078 11.21 -2.57 -18.04
N GLY A 1079 11.73 -3.54 -18.80
CA GLY A 1079 11.66 -4.96 -18.48
C GLY A 1079 12.96 -5.59 -17.99
N GLU A 1080 13.93 -4.81 -17.49
CA GLU A 1080 15.28 -5.30 -17.14
C GLU A 1080 15.26 -6.50 -16.18
N GLY A 1081 14.40 -6.45 -15.17
CA GLY A 1081 14.23 -7.54 -14.21
C GLY A 1081 13.70 -8.81 -14.86
N LEU A 1082 12.71 -8.68 -15.73
CA LEU A 1082 12.11 -9.82 -16.44
C LEU A 1082 13.07 -10.39 -17.49
N PHE A 1083 13.80 -9.52 -18.18
CA PHE A 1083 14.86 -9.94 -19.10
C PHE A 1083 15.95 -10.72 -18.36
N GLY A 1084 16.41 -10.23 -17.21
CA GLY A 1084 17.37 -10.94 -16.35
C GLY A 1084 16.86 -12.30 -15.85
N PHE A 1085 15.59 -12.38 -15.45
CA PHE A 1085 14.94 -13.64 -15.07
C PHE A 1085 15.01 -14.67 -16.21
N TYR A 1086 14.59 -14.29 -17.42
CA TYR A 1086 14.58 -15.19 -18.56
C TYR A 1086 16.00 -15.52 -19.06
N LEU A 1087 16.95 -14.60 -18.96
CA LEU A 1087 18.34 -14.84 -19.33
C LEU A 1087 18.93 -16.00 -18.49
N LEU A 1088 18.65 -16.00 -17.18
CA LEU A 1088 19.07 -17.05 -16.28
C LEU A 1088 18.28 -18.36 -16.49
N LEU A 1089 16.95 -18.28 -16.70
CA LEU A 1089 16.11 -19.44 -16.96
C LEU A 1089 16.56 -20.21 -18.20
N TRP A 1090 16.78 -19.49 -19.31
CA TRP A 1090 17.17 -20.09 -20.58
C TRP A 1090 18.59 -20.61 -20.55
N GLU A 1091 19.51 -19.97 -19.81
CA GLU A 1091 20.82 -20.57 -19.61
C GLU A 1091 20.72 -21.92 -18.88
N LEU A 1092 19.93 -22.02 -17.81
CA LEU A 1092 19.73 -23.26 -17.08
C LEU A 1092 19.10 -24.36 -17.97
N ALA A 1093 18.02 -24.03 -18.68
CA ALA A 1093 17.29 -24.98 -19.51
C ALA A 1093 18.13 -25.45 -20.70
N LEU A 1094 18.75 -24.53 -21.44
CA LEU A 1094 19.57 -24.88 -22.62
C LEU A 1094 20.85 -25.62 -22.22
N LYS A 1095 21.47 -25.28 -21.08
CA LYS A 1095 22.62 -26.03 -20.57
C LYS A 1095 22.29 -27.49 -20.27
N ALA A 1096 21.09 -27.79 -19.79
CA ALA A 1096 20.68 -29.16 -19.53
C ALA A 1096 20.35 -29.97 -20.80
N GLU A 1097 19.88 -29.28 -21.86
CA GLU A 1097 19.42 -29.93 -23.09
C GLU A 1097 20.51 -30.01 -24.18
N LEU A 1098 21.47 -29.08 -24.20
CA LEU A 1098 22.43 -28.90 -25.29
C LEU A 1098 23.91 -29.01 -24.88
N ASP A 1099 24.26 -28.82 -23.59
CA ASP A 1099 25.64 -28.87 -23.08
C ASP A 1099 25.90 -30.15 -22.25
#